data_AF-A0A9Q8ZG53-F1
#
_entry.id   AF-A0A9Q8ZG53-F1
#
_cell.length_a   1.000
_cell.length_b   1.000
_cell.length_c   1.000
_cell.angle_alpha   90.00
_cell.angle_beta   90.00
_cell.angle_gamma   90.00
#
_symmetry.space_group_name_H-M   'P 1'
#
loop_
_entity.id
_entity.type
_entity.pdbx_description
1 polymer ?
#
loop_
_entity_poly.entity_id
_entity_poly.type
_entity_poly.pdbx_seq_one_letter_code
_entity_poly.pdbx_strand_id
1 'polypeptide(L)'
;MADTPHTLVAGSDTPASATSGTAHGPHHAHHHPHLGHHTGKRLRQILRPDGRKVHVASSPDEANILRRRLSTANEKEDFDLVIHGSPEHIEALRHTHAHHEDRHKQLKEEHGELAQEFERVIRELDALSTELHMISEHAVQLDANFSKYGYSAHLRTKEDAEGPGSLHSSDSSVFEKDAWRAERKLGESMRFYQRPIVRQYFHKGLLWRAKEAQEVASYELFIDLFYVGIIAITGDSAAEHPTGESLLRFAITFIMGWKFWSDLGVLISWFDSDDVLRRCSVLFILTCLLGFTTNMASAFEETYTPLVAFYLAARLFMTLCMCWYAWIIPMIRGSMIGYSSISLIPFALWVGSVHVEEPARQGLIWVAIIFDLFGNFFMLLIQRHNSPVAKYLPTRIKESLEFFPGTNIEHRIERTNAFVTLVFGSCVLGLLYQSNVEMGINAFFGKAVLGLIQAFVFNWIYFEIDSFNLHTHAIRRHVFSGWSPFLITPTRNWKSNSMEIAMIWISIHLPFTMSFVLSASSLAVLVRAHDTPSSPVSSLYPTFISKSEEHITDGLQWFYCAGLALSLLCLAIISKTHSHRKIPHQRLSKDIRLAYRVAVSVAILVLPKAHLDSLQLVATTTGLVVSVLVIELLGVGCWGENVLWEKGCKRKSATYSARCAVKREELERSVKEGTVLNVEEIAAREKTEKGSVGAV
;
A
#
# COMPACT_ATOMS: atom_id res chain seq x y z
N MET A 1 21.67 -44.17 25.95
CA MET A 1 20.60 -44.89 26.67
C MET A 1 19.57 -43.88 27.10
N ALA A 2 18.31 -44.26 26.98
CA ALA A 2 17.15 -43.42 27.05
C ALA A 2 16.85 -42.88 28.46
N ASP A 3 15.94 -41.91 28.43
CA ASP A 3 14.88 -41.66 29.39
C ASP A 3 15.07 -40.68 30.57
N THR A 4 13.94 -39.99 30.74
CA THR A 4 13.52 -38.92 31.63
C THR A 4 13.55 -39.31 33.12
N PRO A 5 13.22 -38.36 34.02
CA PRO A 5 11.86 -38.46 34.58
C PRO A 5 11.13 -37.13 34.86
N HIS A 6 9.81 -37.29 34.93
CA HIS A 6 8.74 -36.39 35.32
C HIS A 6 8.81 -35.84 36.76
N THR A 7 8.08 -34.75 37.01
CA THR A 7 7.13 -34.64 38.15
C THR A 7 5.96 -33.70 37.81
N LEU A 8 4.74 -34.19 38.06
CA LEU A 8 3.43 -33.53 37.99
C LEU A 8 2.92 -33.36 39.43
N VAL A 9 2.25 -32.24 39.79
CA VAL A 9 1.06 -32.22 40.67
C VAL A 9 0.21 -30.97 40.34
N ALA A 10 -1.11 -31.16 40.30
CA ALA A 10 -2.18 -30.22 39.96
C ALA A 10 -2.76 -29.47 41.19
N GLY A 11 -3.57 -28.42 40.94
CA GLY A 11 -4.74 -28.13 41.78
C GLY A 11 -5.02 -26.67 42.18
N SER A 12 -6.06 -26.11 41.56
CA SER A 12 -7.17 -25.30 42.15
C SER A 12 -6.93 -23.95 42.84
N ASP A 13 -7.71 -22.98 42.31
CA ASP A 13 -8.57 -21.99 42.98
C ASP A 13 -8.00 -20.76 43.71
N THR A 14 -8.54 -19.61 43.27
CA THR A 14 -8.52 -18.29 43.92
C THR A 14 -9.24 -18.32 45.27
N PRO A 15 -8.88 -17.43 46.22
CA PRO A 15 -9.77 -16.29 46.47
C PRO A 15 -9.12 -14.98 46.98
N ALA A 16 -10.00 -13.99 47.03
CA ALA A 16 -9.95 -12.58 47.37
C ALA A 16 -9.33 -12.12 48.72
N SER A 17 -9.06 -10.80 48.73
CA SER A 17 -9.34 -9.83 49.82
C SER A 17 -8.35 -9.71 51.00
N ALA A 18 -7.79 -8.51 51.15
CA ALA A 18 -7.55 -7.89 52.45
C ALA A 18 -7.63 -6.35 52.35
N THR A 19 -8.61 -5.79 53.05
CA THR A 19 -8.78 -4.37 53.40
C THR A 19 -8.17 -4.12 54.79
N SER A 20 -7.65 -2.90 55.04
CA SER A 20 -8.03 -1.99 56.14
C SER A 20 -6.90 -1.08 56.62
N GLY A 21 -7.25 0.18 56.89
CA GLY A 21 -6.38 1.23 57.45
C GLY A 21 -7.06 2.61 57.48
N THR A 22 -8.07 2.77 58.33
CA THR A 22 -8.70 4.02 58.81
C THR A 22 -7.66 4.91 59.55
N ALA A 23 -7.71 6.25 59.70
CA ALA A 23 -8.80 7.21 59.82
C ALA A 23 -8.28 8.67 59.66
N HIS A 24 -9.12 9.57 59.11
CA HIS A 24 -9.45 10.92 59.62
C HIS A 24 -10.16 11.74 58.51
N GLY A 25 -11.41 12.17 58.75
CA GLY A 25 -12.06 13.27 58.02
C GLY A 25 -12.09 14.54 58.89
N PRO A 26 -12.78 15.64 58.49
CA PRO A 26 -13.63 15.80 57.31
C PRO A 26 -13.43 17.14 56.53
N HIS A 27 -14.16 17.27 55.41
CA HIS A 27 -14.36 18.47 54.58
C HIS A 27 -13.17 18.97 53.76
N HIS A 28 -13.22 18.74 52.45
CA HIS A 28 -13.26 19.81 51.43
C HIS A 28 -13.50 19.19 50.05
N ALA A 29 -14.21 19.95 49.22
CA ALA A 29 -14.77 19.57 47.94
C ALA A 29 -13.71 18.99 46.97
N HIS A 30 -13.92 17.75 46.54
CA HIS A 30 -13.21 17.21 45.39
C HIS A 30 -13.82 17.80 44.10
N HIS A 31 -13.23 18.90 43.64
CA HIS A 31 -13.18 19.21 42.21
C HIS A 31 -12.28 18.15 41.55
N HIS A 32 -12.89 17.15 40.90
CA HIS A 32 -12.20 16.35 39.91
C HIS A 32 -12.45 16.94 38.51
N PRO A 33 -11.39 17.21 37.73
CA PRO A 33 -11.48 17.84 36.42
C PRO A 33 -11.80 16.78 35.38
N HIS A 34 -13.07 16.67 34.98
CA HIS A 34 -13.43 15.92 33.78
C HIS A 34 -13.07 16.76 32.54
N LEU A 35 -11.80 16.65 32.12
CA LEU A 35 -11.34 16.96 30.78
C LEU A 35 -11.75 15.79 29.84
N GLY A 36 -13.06 15.68 29.61
CA GLY A 36 -13.63 15.02 28.43
C GLY A 36 -13.85 16.08 27.37
N HIS A 37 -13.52 15.76 26.12
CA HIS A 37 -13.52 16.67 24.97
C HIS A 37 -14.89 17.29 24.68
N HIS A 38 -15.26 18.35 25.40
CA HIS A 38 -16.22 19.33 24.90
C HIS A 38 -15.44 20.32 24.04
N THR A 39 -15.44 20.12 22.72
CA THR A 39 -15.15 21.19 21.77
C THR A 39 -16.25 22.24 21.92
N GLY A 40 -16.08 23.15 22.89
CA GLY A 40 -17.04 24.18 23.24
C GLY A 40 -17.53 24.91 22.00
N LYS A 41 -18.83 24.77 21.69
CA LYS A 41 -19.52 25.64 20.73
C LYS A 41 -19.19 27.07 21.10
N ARG A 42 -18.41 27.75 20.26
CA ARG A 42 -17.99 29.13 20.52
C ARG A 42 -19.20 30.04 20.37
N LEU A 43 -19.56 30.73 21.44
CA LEU A 43 -20.69 31.66 21.51
C LEU A 43 -20.41 32.83 20.55
N ARG A 44 -21.05 32.79 19.36
CA ARG A 44 -20.95 33.88 18.36
C ARG A 44 -21.85 35.07 18.67
N GLN A 45 -22.81 34.86 19.55
CA GLN A 45 -23.72 35.88 20.04
C GLN A 45 -23.77 35.73 21.55
N ILE A 46 -23.50 36.83 22.22
CA ILE A 46 -23.52 36.92 23.68
C ILE A 46 -24.60 37.96 24.00
N LEU A 47 -25.57 37.57 24.81
CA LEU A 47 -26.62 38.49 25.26
C LEU A 47 -26.14 39.15 26.55
N ARG A 48 -25.98 40.48 26.55
CA ARG A 48 -25.67 41.19 27.80
C ARG A 48 -26.92 41.25 28.69
N PRO A 49 -26.73 41.38 30.02
CA PRO A 49 -27.84 41.55 30.97
C PRO A 49 -28.74 42.73 30.65
N ASP A 50 -28.18 43.77 30.03
CA ASP A 50 -28.86 45.01 29.61
C ASP A 50 -29.77 44.82 28.38
N GLY A 51 -29.88 43.59 27.85
CA GLY A 51 -30.68 43.24 26.66
C GLY A 51 -29.97 43.46 25.32
N ARG A 52 -28.79 44.10 25.32
CA ARG A 52 -27.98 44.34 24.12
C ARG A 52 -27.29 43.06 23.64
N LYS A 53 -27.29 42.85 22.32
CA LYS A 53 -26.65 41.69 21.68
C LYS A 53 -25.23 42.06 21.25
N VAL A 54 -24.25 41.33 21.79
CA VAL A 54 -22.85 41.45 21.36
C VAL A 54 -22.58 40.40 20.29
N HIS A 55 -22.25 40.87 19.10
CA HIS A 55 -21.91 40.03 17.96
C HIS A 55 -20.40 39.82 17.89
N VAL A 56 -19.96 38.56 17.87
CA VAL A 56 -18.54 38.21 17.87
C VAL A 56 -18.11 37.80 16.47
N ALA A 57 -17.28 38.64 15.81
CA ALA A 57 -16.74 38.37 14.49
C ALA A 57 -15.39 37.64 14.55
N SER A 58 -15.12 36.68 13.66
CA SER A 58 -13.86 35.90 13.67
C SER A 58 -12.65 36.66 13.12
N SER A 59 -12.87 37.68 12.29
CA SER A 59 -11.81 38.44 11.62
C SER A 59 -12.23 39.89 11.34
N PRO A 60 -11.29 40.82 11.13
CA PRO A 60 -11.60 42.23 10.85
C PRO A 60 -12.40 42.43 9.55
N ASP A 61 -12.12 41.60 8.53
CA ASP A 61 -12.84 41.65 7.25
C ASP A 61 -14.29 41.19 7.41
N GLU A 62 -14.50 40.13 8.21
CA GLU A 62 -15.84 39.66 8.57
C GLU A 62 -16.57 40.67 9.46
N ALA A 63 -15.86 41.39 10.34
CA ALA A 63 -16.45 42.47 11.14
C ALA A 63 -16.94 43.62 10.26
N ASN A 64 -16.18 44.00 9.21
CA ASN A 64 -16.61 45.03 8.26
C ASN A 64 -17.83 44.59 7.43
N ILE A 65 -17.89 43.31 7.06
CA ILE A 65 -19.03 42.72 6.37
C ILE A 65 -20.26 42.65 7.30
N LEU A 66 -20.09 42.23 8.57
CA LEU A 66 -21.16 42.21 9.57
C LEU A 66 -21.66 43.62 9.86
N ARG A 67 -20.76 44.59 10.00
CA ARG A 67 -21.13 46.00 10.23
C ARG A 67 -21.96 46.56 9.08
N ARG A 68 -21.58 46.30 7.82
CA ARG A 68 -22.38 46.70 6.65
C ARG A 68 -23.73 46.00 6.60
N ARG A 69 -23.78 44.72 6.97
CA ARG A 69 -25.00 43.90 6.95
C ARG A 69 -25.98 44.31 8.05
N LEU A 70 -25.47 44.64 9.23
CA LEU A 70 -26.27 45.12 10.36
C LEU A 70 -26.71 46.59 10.16
N SER A 71 -25.87 47.43 9.53
CA SER A 71 -26.26 48.81 9.19
C SER A 71 -27.31 48.92 8.08
N THR A 72 -27.35 47.95 7.15
CA THR A 72 -28.38 47.91 6.08
C THR A 72 -29.70 47.30 6.55
N ALA A 73 -29.68 46.54 7.65
CA ALA A 73 -30.89 45.97 8.26
C ALA A 73 -31.74 46.99 9.05
N ASN A 74 -31.39 48.29 9.03
CA ASN A 74 -32.12 49.36 9.71
C ASN A 74 -32.27 49.15 11.24
N GLU A 75 -31.36 48.40 11.88
CA GLU A 75 -31.12 48.50 13.32
C GLU A 75 -30.40 49.83 13.59
N LYS A 76 -31.16 50.92 13.52
CA LYS A 76 -30.69 52.21 14.00
C LYS A 76 -30.54 52.09 15.52
N GLU A 77 -29.30 51.82 15.93
CA GLU A 77 -28.63 52.33 17.15
C GLU A 77 -28.24 51.37 18.30
N ASP A 78 -28.44 50.04 18.28
CA ASP A 78 -28.20 49.24 19.53
C ASP A 78 -27.52 47.86 19.40
N PHE A 79 -26.47 47.71 18.58
CA PHE A 79 -25.62 46.50 18.57
C PHE A 79 -24.13 46.80 18.76
N ASP A 80 -23.47 46.01 19.61
CA ASP A 80 -22.03 46.05 19.79
C ASP A 80 -21.37 44.92 18.99
N LEU A 81 -20.39 45.27 18.17
CA LEU A 81 -19.65 44.32 17.33
C LEU A 81 -18.22 44.21 17.84
N VAL A 82 -17.84 43.00 18.26
CA VAL A 82 -16.57 42.74 18.92
C VAL A 82 -15.82 41.63 18.18
N ILE A 83 -14.50 41.73 18.09
CA ILE A 83 -13.67 40.72 17.41
C ILE A 83 -13.34 39.59 18.39
N HIS A 84 -13.45 38.35 17.93
CA HIS A 84 -13.16 37.16 18.72
C HIS A 84 -11.73 37.20 19.30
N GLY A 85 -11.65 37.27 20.63
CA GLY A 85 -10.37 37.25 21.37
C GLY A 85 -9.79 38.64 21.63
N SER A 86 -10.50 39.70 21.24
CA SER A 86 -10.22 41.06 21.73
C SER A 86 -10.50 41.18 23.23
N PRO A 87 -9.89 42.15 23.94
CA PRO A 87 -10.16 42.39 25.35
C PRO A 87 -11.66 42.60 25.63
N GLU A 88 -12.37 43.29 24.74
CA GLU A 88 -13.82 43.53 24.80
C GLU A 88 -14.63 42.22 24.71
N HIS A 89 -14.19 41.21 23.95
CA HIS A 89 -14.88 39.92 23.83
C HIS A 89 -14.78 39.12 25.14
N ILE A 90 -13.60 39.17 25.77
CA ILE A 90 -13.33 38.46 27.02
C ILE A 90 -14.14 39.08 28.16
N GLU A 91 -14.24 40.41 28.20
CA GLU A 91 -15.04 41.12 29.18
C GLU A 91 -16.54 40.83 29.02
N ALA A 92 -17.06 40.82 27.78
CA ALA A 92 -18.44 40.44 27.49
C ALA A 92 -18.78 39.00 27.92
N LEU A 93 -17.86 38.05 27.72
CA LEU A 93 -18.03 36.67 28.17
C LEU A 93 -18.04 36.54 29.70
N ARG A 94 -17.09 37.20 30.39
CA ARG A 94 -17.02 37.17 31.86
C ARG A 94 -18.28 37.74 32.50
N HIS A 95 -18.75 38.87 31.99
CA HIS A 95 -19.95 39.53 32.50
C HIS A 95 -21.21 38.67 32.31
N THR A 96 -21.33 38.02 31.14
CA THR A 96 -22.49 37.16 30.82
C THR A 96 -22.46 35.85 31.60
N HIS A 97 -21.27 35.26 31.79
CA HIS A 97 -21.10 34.08 32.63
C HIS A 97 -21.50 34.35 34.08
N ALA A 98 -21.00 35.45 34.67
CA ALA A 98 -21.35 35.84 36.04
C ALA A 98 -22.87 36.04 36.20
N HIS A 99 -23.51 36.73 35.25
CA HIS A 99 -24.97 36.92 35.27
C HIS A 99 -25.76 35.60 35.22
N HIS A 100 -25.36 34.66 34.36
CA HIS A 100 -26.04 33.36 34.28
C HIS A 100 -25.78 32.48 35.50
N GLU A 101 -24.58 32.56 36.09
CA GLU A 101 -24.25 31.85 37.32
C GLU A 101 -25.07 32.38 38.51
N ASP A 102 -25.22 33.70 38.63
CA ASP A 102 -26.05 34.33 39.66
C ASP A 102 -27.53 34.02 39.44
N ARG A 103 -28.02 34.05 38.19
CA ARG A 103 -29.39 33.63 37.87
C ARG A 103 -29.63 32.15 38.14
N HIS A 104 -28.64 31.29 37.92
CA HIS A 104 -28.71 29.88 38.28
C HIS A 104 -28.75 29.69 39.80
N LYS A 105 -27.94 30.44 40.57
CA LYS A 105 -28.01 30.44 42.05
C LYS A 105 -29.36 30.93 42.55
N GLN A 106 -29.88 32.01 41.98
CA GLN A 106 -31.19 32.55 42.33
C GLN A 106 -32.32 31.55 42.03
N LEU A 107 -32.32 30.91 40.84
CA LEU A 107 -33.30 29.87 40.51
C LEU A 107 -33.18 28.64 41.43
N LYS A 108 -31.98 28.34 41.91
CA LYS A 108 -31.72 27.27 42.88
C LYS A 108 -32.17 27.63 44.30
N GLU A 109 -32.14 28.91 44.67
CA GLU A 109 -32.70 29.41 45.93
C GLU A 109 -34.24 29.48 45.88
N GLU A 110 -34.81 29.88 44.74
CA GLU A 110 -36.26 29.98 44.53
C GLU A 110 -36.95 28.62 44.33
N HIS A 111 -36.29 27.66 43.65
CA HIS A 111 -36.87 26.36 43.27
C HIS A 111 -35.89 25.19 43.51
N GLY A 112 -35.39 25.10 44.75
CA GLY A 112 -34.28 24.20 45.10
C GLY A 112 -34.48 22.70 44.82
N GLU A 113 -35.67 22.14 45.05
CA GLU A 113 -35.93 20.72 44.78
C GLU A 113 -35.97 20.41 43.28
N LEU A 114 -36.65 21.24 42.49
CA LEU A 114 -36.78 21.04 41.04
C LEU A 114 -35.43 21.21 40.33
N ALA A 115 -34.62 22.17 40.75
CA ALA A 115 -33.27 22.38 40.21
C ALA A 115 -32.36 21.16 40.45
N GLN A 116 -32.44 20.52 41.62
CA GLN A 116 -31.67 19.32 41.94
C GLN A 116 -32.13 18.11 41.10
N GLU A 117 -33.42 17.98 40.82
CA GLU A 117 -33.95 16.93 39.96
C GLU A 117 -33.47 17.08 38.51
N PHE A 118 -33.49 18.30 37.96
CA PHE A 118 -32.94 18.56 36.63
C PHE A 118 -31.43 18.29 36.55
N GLU A 119 -30.64 18.72 37.54
CA GLU A 119 -29.20 18.41 37.58
C GLU A 119 -28.94 16.89 37.63
N ARG A 120 -29.78 16.13 38.35
CA ARG A 120 -29.70 14.67 38.43
C ARG A 120 -30.03 14.00 37.09
N VAL A 121 -31.13 14.38 36.45
CA VAL A 121 -31.55 13.83 35.15
C VAL A 121 -30.51 14.09 34.06
N ILE A 122 -29.90 15.27 34.06
CA ILE A 122 -28.83 15.61 33.12
C ILE A 122 -27.60 14.71 33.33
N ARG A 123 -27.20 14.45 34.59
CA ARG A 123 -26.09 13.54 34.89
C ARG A 123 -26.38 12.10 34.49
N GLU A 124 -27.61 11.62 34.71
CA GLU A 124 -28.02 10.26 34.32
C GLU A 124 -28.02 10.10 32.78
N LEU A 125 -28.50 11.10 32.04
CA LEU A 125 -28.43 11.13 30.57
C LEU A 125 -27.00 11.11 30.03
N ASP A 126 -26.09 11.85 30.64
CA ASP A 126 -24.68 11.92 30.22
C ASP A 126 -23.94 10.60 30.47
N ALA A 127 -24.24 9.93 31.59
CA ALA A 127 -23.75 8.59 31.90
C ALA A 127 -24.26 7.55 30.90
N LEU A 128 -25.55 7.58 30.57
CA LEU A 128 -26.16 6.69 29.57
C LEU A 128 -25.58 6.90 28.17
N SER A 129 -25.34 8.16 27.78
CA SER A 129 -24.70 8.51 26.51
C SER A 129 -23.27 7.95 26.41
N THR A 130 -22.53 7.98 27.51
CA THR A 130 -21.15 7.48 27.56
C THR A 130 -21.11 5.95 27.42
N GLU A 131 -21.99 5.23 28.11
CA GLU A 131 -22.18 3.78 27.98
C GLU A 131 -22.55 3.37 26.55
N LEU A 132 -23.52 4.07 25.95
CA LEU A 132 -23.96 3.81 24.58
C LEU A 132 -22.81 3.97 23.56
N HIS A 133 -21.97 4.99 23.76
CA HIS A 133 -20.82 5.26 22.91
C HIS A 133 -19.79 4.13 22.99
N MET A 134 -19.46 3.68 24.21
CA MET A 134 -18.55 2.55 24.45
C MET A 134 -19.04 1.26 23.77
N ILE A 135 -20.33 0.95 23.87
CA ILE A 135 -20.91 -0.27 23.29
C ILE A 135 -20.89 -0.21 21.75
N SER A 136 -21.16 0.94 21.14
CA SER A 136 -21.16 1.08 19.68
C SER A 136 -19.77 0.93 19.05
N GLU A 137 -18.73 1.51 19.66
CA GLU A 137 -17.36 1.41 19.13
C GLU A 137 -16.80 0.01 19.27
N HIS A 138 -17.09 -0.65 20.40
CA HIS A 138 -16.62 -2.00 20.67
C HIS A 138 -17.28 -3.03 19.74
N ALA A 139 -18.56 -2.85 19.38
CA ALA A 139 -19.26 -3.72 18.44
C ALA A 139 -18.67 -3.65 17.02
N VAL A 140 -18.31 -2.45 16.53
CA VAL A 140 -17.76 -2.28 15.16
C VAL A 140 -16.33 -2.80 15.05
N GLN A 141 -15.50 -2.62 16.09
CA GLN A 141 -14.14 -3.14 16.11
C GLN A 141 -14.11 -4.67 16.29
N LEU A 142 -15.04 -5.24 17.06
CA LEU A 142 -15.19 -6.69 17.18
C LEU A 142 -15.70 -7.30 15.87
N ASP A 143 -16.69 -6.70 15.22
CA ASP A 143 -17.26 -7.22 13.97
C ASP A 143 -16.23 -7.25 12.83
N ALA A 144 -15.38 -6.22 12.71
CA ALA A 144 -14.26 -6.23 11.75
C ALA A 144 -13.23 -7.33 12.03
N ASN A 145 -13.00 -7.68 13.30
CA ASN A 145 -12.07 -8.75 13.68
C ASN A 145 -12.68 -10.15 13.56
N PHE A 146 -13.97 -10.32 13.87
CA PHE A 146 -14.67 -11.61 13.81
C PHE A 146 -15.08 -11.99 12.39
N SER A 147 -15.49 -11.02 11.57
CA SER A 147 -15.88 -11.25 10.17
C SER A 147 -14.74 -11.85 9.35
N LYS A 148 -13.50 -11.50 9.68
CA LYS A 148 -12.26 -12.11 9.15
C LYS A 148 -12.20 -13.64 9.35
N TYR A 149 -12.83 -14.15 10.40
CA TYR A 149 -12.89 -15.59 10.72
C TYR A 149 -14.25 -16.22 10.36
N GLY A 150 -15.11 -15.49 9.63
CA GLY A 150 -16.45 -15.95 9.27
C GLY A 150 -17.48 -15.90 10.41
N TYR A 151 -17.20 -15.19 11.50
CA TYR A 151 -18.13 -14.95 12.60
C TYR A 151 -18.65 -13.51 12.54
N SER A 152 -19.96 -13.29 12.69
CA SER A 152 -20.49 -11.93 12.91
C SER A 152 -20.66 -11.70 14.40
N ALA A 153 -20.36 -10.49 14.87
CA ALA A 153 -20.58 -10.11 16.28
C ALA A 153 -22.08 -9.97 16.63
N HIS A 154 -22.96 -10.01 15.62
CA HIS A 154 -24.41 -9.99 15.80
C HIS A 154 -24.93 -11.31 16.38
N LEU A 155 -25.14 -11.33 17.71
CA LEU A 155 -25.98 -12.32 18.39
C LEU A 155 -27.40 -12.27 17.80
N ARG A 156 -27.80 -13.30 17.04
CA ARG A 156 -29.18 -13.43 16.55
C ARG A 156 -30.10 -13.77 17.72
N THR A 157 -31.00 -12.86 18.08
CA THR A 157 -32.25 -13.24 18.73
C THR A 157 -33.09 -13.99 17.71
N LYS A 158 -33.52 -15.20 18.07
CA LYS A 158 -34.16 -16.16 17.19
C LYS A 158 -35.61 -15.75 16.88
N GLU A 159 -35.82 -14.78 15.99
CA GLU A 159 -37.16 -14.43 15.48
C GLU A 159 -37.09 -14.07 13.98
N ASP A 160 -36.94 -15.09 13.13
CA ASP A 160 -37.29 -15.00 11.70
C ASP A 160 -38.00 -16.29 11.31
N ALA A 161 -39.16 -16.54 11.93
CA ALA A 161 -40.09 -17.57 11.48
C ALA A 161 -41.12 -16.93 10.55
N GLU A 162 -41.03 -17.29 9.27
CA GLU A 162 -42.11 -17.35 8.26
C GLU A 162 -43.31 -16.41 8.46
N GLY A 163 -43.24 -15.20 7.89
CA GLY A 163 -44.39 -14.32 7.68
C GLY A 163 -44.47 -13.87 6.21
N PRO A 164 -45.65 -13.86 5.57
CA PRO A 164 -45.75 -13.62 4.13
C PRO A 164 -45.69 -12.11 3.80
N GLY A 165 -44.78 -11.76 2.90
CA GLY A 165 -44.93 -10.66 1.95
C GLY A 165 -44.78 -9.22 2.46
N SER A 166 -43.57 -8.65 2.31
CA SER A 166 -43.42 -7.22 2.02
C SER A 166 -42.81 -7.06 0.63
N LEU A 167 -43.56 -6.46 -0.30
CA LEU A 167 -43.24 -6.39 -1.73
C LEU A 167 -42.25 -5.26 -2.10
N HIS A 168 -41.60 -4.63 -1.12
CA HIS A 168 -40.75 -3.45 -1.35
C HIS A 168 -39.36 -3.50 -0.69
N SER A 169 -38.84 -4.68 -0.33
CA SER A 169 -37.50 -4.82 0.29
C SER A 169 -36.52 -5.75 -0.46
N SER A 170 -36.79 -6.03 -1.74
CA SER A 170 -36.09 -7.09 -2.48
C SER A 170 -34.61 -6.81 -2.78
N ASP A 171 -34.18 -5.55 -2.90
CA ASP A 171 -32.77 -5.26 -3.26
C ASP A 171 -31.83 -5.18 -2.06
N SER A 172 -32.29 -4.70 -0.90
CA SER A 172 -31.46 -4.60 0.31
C SER A 172 -31.30 -5.95 1.02
N SER A 173 -32.36 -6.77 1.05
CA SER A 173 -32.34 -8.10 1.70
C SER A 173 -31.56 -9.14 0.89
N VAL A 174 -31.49 -9.03 -0.44
CA VAL A 174 -30.65 -9.88 -1.29
C VAL A 174 -29.18 -9.52 -1.13
N PHE A 175 -28.86 -8.21 -1.06
CA PHE A 175 -27.49 -7.74 -0.83
C PHE A 175 -26.91 -8.21 0.51
N GLU A 176 -27.70 -8.13 1.60
CA GLU A 176 -27.29 -8.67 2.90
C GLU A 176 -27.17 -10.19 2.89
N LYS A 177 -28.08 -10.91 2.23
CA LYS A 177 -28.00 -12.38 2.13
C LYS A 177 -26.79 -12.86 1.33
N ASP A 178 -26.42 -12.17 0.26
CA ASP A 178 -25.27 -12.54 -0.57
C ASP A 178 -23.93 -12.15 0.08
N ALA A 179 -23.86 -10.98 0.73
CA ALA A 179 -22.70 -10.60 1.55
C ALA A 179 -22.52 -11.58 2.72
N TRP A 180 -23.61 -11.92 3.41
CA TRP A 180 -23.62 -12.90 4.48
C TRP A 180 -23.23 -14.31 4.00
N ARG A 181 -23.66 -14.74 2.81
CA ARG A 181 -23.21 -16.02 2.21
C ARG A 181 -21.71 -16.01 1.88
N ALA A 182 -21.18 -14.88 1.44
CA ALA A 182 -19.75 -14.71 1.18
C ALA A 182 -18.93 -14.74 2.48
N GLU A 183 -19.43 -14.12 3.55
CA GLU A 183 -18.81 -14.18 4.89
C GLU A 183 -18.88 -15.59 5.50
N ARG A 184 -20.00 -16.30 5.32
CA ARG A 184 -20.15 -17.68 5.82
C ARG A 184 -19.19 -18.66 5.15
N LYS A 185 -18.82 -18.40 3.89
CA LYS A 185 -17.79 -19.15 3.16
C LYS A 185 -16.41 -19.06 3.84
N LEU A 186 -16.09 -17.95 4.53
CA LEU A 186 -14.82 -17.79 5.26
C LEU A 186 -14.69 -18.73 6.45
N GLY A 187 -15.81 -19.28 6.96
CA GLY A 187 -15.86 -20.26 8.04
C GLY A 187 -16.20 -21.70 7.62
N GLU A 188 -16.37 -21.99 6.33
CA GLU A 188 -16.59 -23.37 5.85
C GLU A 188 -15.27 -24.17 5.84
N SER A 189 -15.35 -25.47 6.13
CA SER A 189 -14.21 -26.38 6.01
C SER A 189 -13.66 -26.37 4.58
N MET A 190 -12.35 -26.22 4.43
CA MET A 190 -11.67 -26.26 3.14
C MET A 190 -12.03 -27.50 2.34
N ARG A 191 -12.52 -27.32 1.12
CA ARG A 191 -12.86 -28.45 0.25
C ARG A 191 -11.59 -29.03 -0.35
N PHE A 192 -11.56 -30.34 -0.58
CA PHE A 192 -10.44 -30.99 -1.27
C PHE A 192 -10.30 -30.50 -2.71
N TYR A 193 -11.44 -30.29 -3.38
CA TYR A 193 -11.50 -29.79 -4.74
C TYR A 193 -12.71 -28.86 -4.89
N GLN A 194 -12.46 -27.70 -5.50
CA GLN A 194 -13.47 -26.75 -5.91
C GLN A 194 -13.26 -26.43 -7.39
N ARG A 195 -14.35 -26.43 -8.16
CA ARG A 195 -14.26 -26.07 -9.58
C ARG A 195 -13.70 -24.64 -9.69
N PRO A 196 -12.60 -24.43 -10.43
CA PRO A 196 -12.00 -23.11 -10.57
C PRO A 196 -12.95 -22.17 -11.33
N ILE A 197 -13.05 -20.95 -10.84
CA ILE A 197 -13.88 -19.89 -11.45
C ILE A 197 -12.95 -18.79 -11.95
N VAL A 198 -13.22 -18.27 -13.15
CA VAL A 198 -12.46 -17.13 -13.69
C VAL A 198 -12.84 -15.88 -12.92
N ARG A 199 -11.88 -15.22 -12.28
CA ARG A 199 -12.14 -14.04 -11.44
C ARG A 199 -12.63 -12.85 -12.25
N GLN A 200 -11.94 -12.57 -13.35
CA GLN A 200 -12.24 -11.47 -14.25
C GLN A 200 -11.94 -11.91 -15.68
N TYR A 201 -12.73 -11.45 -16.64
CA TYR A 201 -12.48 -11.74 -18.05
C TYR A 201 -12.93 -10.57 -18.92
N PHE A 202 -12.31 -10.44 -20.08
CA PHE A 202 -12.71 -9.49 -21.10
C PHE A 202 -13.60 -10.17 -22.12
N HIS A 203 -14.65 -9.47 -22.55
CA HIS A 203 -15.52 -9.88 -23.64
C HIS A 203 -15.93 -8.63 -24.42
N LYS A 204 -15.67 -8.61 -25.75
CA LYS A 204 -16.01 -7.49 -26.64
C LYS A 204 -15.53 -6.11 -26.15
N GLY A 205 -14.38 -6.06 -25.49
CA GLY A 205 -13.81 -4.82 -24.93
C GLY A 205 -14.39 -4.38 -23.59
N LEU A 206 -15.36 -5.12 -23.04
CA LEU A 206 -15.88 -4.91 -21.69
C LEU A 206 -15.18 -5.84 -20.70
N LEU A 207 -14.87 -5.33 -19.51
CA LEU A 207 -14.31 -6.11 -18.40
C LEU A 207 -15.45 -6.59 -17.50
N TRP A 208 -15.56 -7.90 -17.37
CA TRP A 208 -16.49 -8.56 -16.45
C TRP A 208 -15.71 -8.96 -15.21
N ARG A 209 -16.19 -8.55 -14.03
CA ARG A 209 -15.50 -8.69 -12.74
C ARG A 209 -16.40 -9.34 -11.71
N ALA A 210 -15.88 -10.33 -10.99
CA ALA A 210 -16.57 -10.90 -9.82
C ALA A 210 -16.71 -9.85 -8.69
N LYS A 211 -17.82 -9.90 -7.96
CA LYS A 211 -18.19 -8.90 -6.95
C LYS A 211 -17.37 -8.99 -5.64
N GLU A 212 -16.74 -10.14 -5.39
CA GLU A 212 -16.00 -10.40 -4.15
C GLU A 212 -14.71 -9.53 -4.08
N ALA A 213 -14.49 -8.89 -2.93
CA ALA A 213 -13.28 -8.10 -2.68
C ALA A 213 -12.06 -9.02 -2.64
N GLN A 214 -11.03 -8.68 -3.42
CA GLN A 214 -9.84 -9.50 -3.54
C GLN A 214 -8.78 -9.05 -2.54
N GLU A 215 -8.69 -9.73 -1.41
CA GLU A 215 -7.61 -9.53 -0.45
C GLU A 215 -6.36 -10.34 -0.81
N VAL A 216 -5.19 -9.87 -0.38
CA VAL A 216 -3.93 -10.62 -0.50
C VAL A 216 -3.95 -11.77 0.48
N ALA A 217 -4.07 -13.01 -0.01
CA ALA A 217 -4.08 -14.17 0.86
C ALA A 217 -2.70 -14.40 1.52
N SER A 218 -2.70 -14.92 2.75
CA SER A 218 -1.47 -15.14 3.53
C SER A 218 -0.46 -16.06 2.83
N TYR A 219 -0.93 -17.05 2.07
CA TYR A 219 -0.05 -17.94 1.31
C TYR A 219 0.64 -17.22 0.13
N GLU A 220 0.05 -16.16 -0.43
CA GLU A 220 0.69 -15.35 -1.48
C GLU A 220 1.87 -14.58 -0.92
N LEU A 221 1.71 -13.97 0.25
CA LEU A 221 2.80 -13.28 0.96
C LEU A 221 3.92 -14.25 1.37
N PHE A 222 3.57 -15.48 1.76
CA PHE A 222 4.54 -16.52 2.07
C PHE A 222 5.40 -16.90 0.85
N ILE A 223 4.79 -17.06 -0.33
CA ILE A 223 5.51 -17.30 -1.58
C ILE A 223 6.45 -16.13 -1.90
N ASP A 224 5.97 -14.90 -1.75
CA ASP A 224 6.77 -13.71 -2.02
C ASP A 224 8.00 -13.65 -1.09
N LEU A 225 7.83 -13.97 0.21
CA LEU A 225 8.93 -14.05 1.16
C LEU A 225 9.97 -15.13 0.79
N PHE A 226 9.51 -16.32 0.40
CA PHE A 226 10.40 -17.40 -0.03
C PHE A 226 11.21 -17.00 -1.27
N TYR A 227 10.55 -16.38 -2.25
CA TYR A 227 11.21 -15.90 -3.46
C TYR A 227 12.24 -14.79 -3.17
N VAL A 228 11.93 -13.87 -2.24
CA VAL A 228 12.87 -12.83 -1.81
C VAL A 228 14.14 -13.42 -1.18
N GLY A 229 14.03 -14.53 -0.44
CA GLY A 229 15.19 -15.26 0.07
C GLY A 229 16.08 -15.81 -1.05
N ILE A 230 15.48 -16.36 -2.11
CA ILE A 230 16.21 -16.95 -3.25
C ILE A 230 16.99 -15.89 -4.01
N ILE A 231 16.36 -14.75 -4.35
CA ILE A 231 17.03 -13.68 -5.09
C ILE A 231 18.17 -13.05 -4.26
N ALA A 232 18.04 -12.98 -2.93
CA ALA A 232 19.11 -12.50 -2.05
C ALA A 232 20.33 -13.43 -2.11
N ILE A 233 20.14 -14.75 -1.97
CA ILE A 233 21.22 -15.75 -2.10
C ILE A 233 21.90 -15.66 -3.48
N THR A 234 21.11 -15.45 -4.53
CA THR A 234 21.61 -15.31 -5.90
C THR A 234 22.49 -14.06 -6.05
N GLY A 235 22.08 -12.95 -5.44
CA GLY A 235 22.86 -11.71 -5.41
C GLY A 235 24.15 -11.86 -4.61
N ASP A 236 24.11 -12.54 -3.46
CA ASP A 236 25.28 -12.76 -2.61
C ASP A 236 26.33 -13.60 -3.33
N SER A 237 25.91 -14.68 -4.00
CA SER A 237 26.80 -15.51 -4.83
C SER A 237 27.44 -14.71 -5.97
N ALA A 238 26.72 -13.77 -6.58
CA ALA A 238 27.28 -12.89 -7.61
C ALA A 238 28.30 -11.90 -7.02
N ALA A 239 28.03 -11.37 -5.82
CA ALA A 239 28.91 -10.42 -5.14
C ALA A 239 30.21 -11.05 -4.63
N GLU A 240 30.23 -12.36 -4.31
CA GLU A 240 31.44 -13.10 -3.89
C GLU A 240 32.50 -13.20 -4.99
N HIS A 241 32.08 -13.25 -6.27
CA HIS A 241 32.98 -13.39 -7.41
C HIS A 241 32.67 -12.37 -8.51
N PRO A 242 32.93 -11.06 -8.29
CA PRO A 242 32.41 -9.99 -9.11
C PRO A 242 33.11 -9.89 -10.48
N THR A 243 32.67 -10.74 -11.40
CA THR A 243 33.20 -10.91 -12.76
C THR A 243 32.08 -10.78 -13.80
N GLY A 244 32.42 -10.48 -15.05
CA GLY A 244 31.42 -10.43 -16.13
C GLY A 244 30.66 -11.75 -16.33
N GLU A 245 31.33 -12.88 -16.06
CA GLU A 245 30.71 -14.20 -16.09
C GLU A 245 29.71 -14.39 -14.95
N SER A 246 30.07 -14.03 -13.71
CA SER A 246 29.13 -14.07 -12.58
C SER A 246 27.88 -13.22 -12.83
N LEU A 247 28.03 -12.06 -13.48
CA LEU A 247 26.90 -11.19 -13.85
C LEU A 247 25.97 -11.86 -14.87
N LEU A 248 26.54 -12.56 -15.85
CA LEU A 248 25.77 -13.34 -16.83
C LEU A 248 24.99 -14.46 -16.15
N ARG A 249 25.67 -15.25 -15.29
CA ARG A 249 25.05 -16.35 -14.52
C ARG A 249 23.94 -15.83 -13.59
N PHE A 250 24.19 -14.70 -12.92
CA PHE A 250 23.22 -13.97 -12.09
C PHE A 250 22.00 -13.55 -12.91
N ALA A 251 22.19 -12.90 -14.06
CA ALA A 251 21.08 -12.42 -14.89
C ALA A 251 20.18 -13.57 -15.37
N ILE A 252 20.76 -14.68 -15.85
CA ILE A 252 20.00 -15.84 -16.32
C ILE A 252 19.17 -16.43 -15.19
N THR A 253 19.82 -16.75 -14.06
CA THR A 253 19.15 -17.40 -12.92
C THR A 253 18.12 -16.49 -12.26
N PHE A 254 18.38 -15.19 -12.16
CA PHE A 254 17.42 -14.21 -11.64
C PHE A 254 16.17 -14.13 -12.53
N ILE A 255 16.34 -14.10 -13.86
CA ILE A 255 15.22 -14.05 -14.81
C ILE A 255 14.37 -15.33 -14.74
N MET A 256 15.01 -16.51 -14.61
CA MET A 256 14.31 -17.78 -14.39
C MET A 256 13.50 -17.75 -13.09
N GLY A 257 14.10 -17.27 -11.99
CA GLY A 257 13.40 -17.07 -10.72
C GLY A 257 12.23 -16.08 -10.84
N TRP A 258 12.43 -14.97 -11.54
CA TRP A 258 11.37 -14.00 -11.81
C TRP A 258 10.20 -14.61 -12.58
N LYS A 259 10.51 -15.50 -13.52
CA LYS A 259 9.51 -16.21 -14.30
C LYS A 259 8.65 -17.13 -13.42
N PHE A 260 9.26 -17.87 -12.48
CA PHE A 260 8.53 -18.64 -11.46
C PHE A 260 7.53 -17.77 -10.69
N TRP A 261 8.01 -16.66 -10.14
CA TRP A 261 7.19 -15.74 -9.33
C TRP A 261 6.03 -15.14 -10.15
N SER A 262 6.33 -14.66 -11.36
CA SER A 262 5.37 -14.03 -12.26
C SER A 262 4.27 -15.02 -12.70
N ASP A 263 4.65 -16.24 -13.10
CA ASP A 263 3.70 -17.24 -13.57
C ASP A 263 2.76 -17.72 -12.46
N LEU A 264 3.31 -17.96 -11.26
CA LEU A 264 2.53 -18.30 -10.08
C LEU A 264 1.54 -17.18 -9.72
N GLY A 265 1.97 -15.93 -9.81
CA GLY A 265 1.08 -14.79 -9.59
C GLY A 265 -0.01 -14.61 -10.64
N VAL A 266 0.28 -14.91 -11.91
CA VAL A 266 -0.74 -14.90 -12.98
C VAL A 266 -1.78 -16.00 -12.75
N LEU A 267 -1.36 -17.22 -12.45
CA LEU A 267 -2.26 -18.35 -12.18
C LEU A 267 -3.20 -18.03 -11.02
N ILE A 268 -2.64 -17.54 -9.91
CA ILE A 268 -3.40 -17.19 -8.71
C ILE A 268 -4.37 -16.03 -8.98
N SER A 269 -3.97 -15.07 -9.81
CA SER A 269 -4.78 -13.91 -10.13
C SER A 269 -5.93 -14.21 -11.10
N TRP A 270 -5.79 -15.18 -12.01
CA TRP A 270 -6.83 -15.47 -13.02
C TRP A 270 -7.96 -16.34 -12.47
N PHE A 271 -7.61 -17.30 -11.61
CA PHE A 271 -8.54 -18.31 -11.14
C PHE A 271 -8.80 -18.19 -9.65
N ASP A 272 -10.06 -18.28 -9.27
CA ASP A 272 -10.49 -18.45 -7.91
C ASP A 272 -10.78 -19.92 -7.61
N SER A 273 -10.03 -20.46 -6.67
CA SER A 273 -10.25 -21.77 -6.06
C SER A 273 -9.55 -21.74 -4.70
N ASP A 274 -10.28 -21.95 -3.61
CA ASP A 274 -9.68 -22.11 -2.28
C ASP A 274 -9.87 -23.57 -1.85
N ASP A 275 -9.06 -24.44 -2.45
CA ASP A 275 -9.09 -25.87 -2.23
C ASP A 275 -7.70 -26.44 -1.91
N VAL A 276 -7.68 -27.65 -1.35
CA VAL A 276 -6.45 -28.37 -1.03
C VAL A 276 -5.63 -28.64 -2.29
N LEU A 277 -6.29 -28.99 -3.41
CA LEU A 277 -5.60 -29.28 -4.67
C LEU A 277 -4.76 -28.10 -5.18
N ARG A 278 -5.27 -26.87 -5.12
CA ARG A 278 -4.50 -25.67 -5.46
C ARG A 278 -3.32 -25.49 -4.53
N ARG A 279 -3.51 -25.66 -3.21
CA ARG A 279 -2.40 -25.53 -2.24
C ARG A 279 -1.31 -26.58 -2.47
N CYS A 280 -1.68 -27.83 -2.78
CA CYS A 280 -0.73 -28.87 -3.18
C CYS A 280 -0.03 -28.53 -4.51
N SER A 281 -0.74 -27.92 -5.46
CA SER A 281 -0.17 -27.47 -6.74
C SER A 281 0.86 -26.35 -6.53
N VAL A 282 0.54 -25.38 -5.67
CA VAL A 282 1.47 -24.32 -5.24
C VAL A 282 2.68 -24.93 -4.53
N LEU A 283 2.47 -25.88 -3.61
CA LEU A 283 3.55 -26.58 -2.89
C LEU A 283 4.47 -27.36 -3.84
N PHE A 284 3.92 -28.00 -4.87
CA PHE A 284 4.72 -28.65 -5.90
C PHE A 284 5.62 -27.66 -6.63
N ILE A 285 5.07 -26.51 -7.06
CA ILE A 285 5.85 -25.43 -7.71
C ILE A 285 6.92 -24.89 -6.76
N LEU A 286 6.60 -24.70 -5.48
CA LEU A 286 7.58 -24.28 -4.46
C LEU A 286 8.68 -25.31 -4.25
N THR A 287 8.36 -26.61 -4.29
CA THR A 287 9.35 -27.69 -4.24
C THR A 287 10.28 -27.64 -5.46
N CYS A 288 9.74 -27.43 -6.66
CA CYS A 288 10.55 -27.24 -7.86
C CYS A 288 11.42 -25.98 -7.77
N LEU A 289 10.90 -24.88 -7.21
CA LEU A 289 11.64 -23.64 -7.00
C LEU A 289 12.79 -23.84 -5.98
N LEU A 290 12.56 -24.62 -4.92
CA LEU A 290 13.61 -25.00 -3.97
C LEU A 290 14.69 -25.86 -4.66
N GLY A 291 14.29 -26.89 -5.42
CA GLY A 291 15.22 -27.72 -6.18
C GLY A 291 16.00 -26.94 -7.25
N PHE A 292 15.37 -25.96 -7.90
CA PHE A 292 16.05 -24.99 -8.75
C PHE A 292 17.13 -24.23 -7.95
N THR A 293 16.75 -23.67 -6.80
CA THR A 293 17.63 -22.85 -5.95
C THR A 293 18.86 -23.61 -5.46
N THR A 294 18.69 -24.86 -5.01
CA THR A 294 19.80 -25.67 -4.49
C THR A 294 20.86 -25.99 -5.55
N ASN A 295 20.49 -25.92 -6.83
CA ASN A 295 21.40 -26.17 -7.96
C ASN A 295 21.91 -24.86 -8.61
N MET A 296 21.63 -23.69 -8.02
CA MET A 296 22.04 -22.41 -8.62
C MET A 296 23.53 -22.09 -8.47
N ALA A 297 24.14 -22.42 -7.33
CA ALA A 297 25.52 -22.02 -7.02
C ALA A 297 26.53 -22.61 -8.03
N SER A 298 26.41 -23.89 -8.36
CA SER A 298 27.27 -24.60 -9.31
C SER A 298 26.57 -24.83 -10.66
N ALA A 299 25.62 -23.96 -11.02
CA ALA A 299 24.71 -24.16 -12.14
C ALA A 299 25.43 -24.30 -13.49
N PHE A 300 26.54 -23.61 -13.70
CA PHE A 300 27.24 -23.59 -14.99
C PHE A 300 28.50 -24.46 -15.01
N GLU A 301 28.75 -25.19 -13.93
CA GLU A 301 29.89 -26.11 -13.79
C GLU A 301 29.41 -27.57 -13.86
N GLU A 302 28.54 -27.97 -12.94
CA GLU A 302 28.12 -29.37 -12.80
C GLU A 302 26.60 -29.56 -12.77
N THR A 303 25.87 -28.56 -12.25
CA THR A 303 24.45 -28.72 -11.88
C THR A 303 23.47 -28.05 -12.86
N TYR A 304 23.90 -27.76 -14.09
CA TYR A 304 23.05 -27.13 -15.12
C TYR A 304 21.81 -27.95 -15.43
N THR A 305 22.00 -29.25 -15.69
CA THR A 305 20.93 -30.17 -16.05
C THR A 305 19.86 -30.27 -14.96
N PRO A 306 20.17 -30.54 -13.69
CA PRO A 306 19.15 -30.56 -12.64
C PRO A 306 18.48 -29.19 -12.44
N LEU A 307 19.22 -28.07 -12.54
CA LEU A 307 18.65 -26.73 -12.45
C LEU A 307 17.57 -26.50 -13.53
N VAL A 308 17.90 -26.78 -14.79
CA VAL A 308 16.96 -26.63 -15.91
C VAL A 308 15.83 -27.64 -15.81
N ALA A 309 16.09 -28.86 -15.33
CA ALA A 309 15.05 -29.88 -15.15
C ALA A 309 13.97 -29.45 -14.14
N PHE A 310 14.35 -28.90 -12.98
CA PHE A 310 13.38 -28.37 -12.01
C PHE A 310 12.60 -27.17 -12.55
N TYR A 311 13.26 -26.28 -13.30
CA TYR A 311 12.60 -25.18 -14.00
C TYR A 311 11.57 -25.69 -15.01
N LEU A 312 11.96 -26.62 -15.89
CA LEU A 312 11.10 -27.25 -16.89
C LEU A 312 9.94 -28.03 -16.27
N ALA A 313 10.17 -28.74 -15.16
CA ALA A 313 9.13 -29.49 -14.45
C ALA A 313 8.00 -28.55 -13.97
N ALA A 314 8.36 -27.41 -13.37
CA ALA A 314 7.37 -26.42 -12.96
C ALA A 314 6.65 -25.78 -14.16
N ARG A 315 7.39 -25.42 -15.23
CA ARG A 315 6.80 -24.83 -16.44
C ARG A 315 5.85 -25.79 -17.16
N LEU A 316 6.21 -27.07 -17.22
CA LEU A 316 5.35 -28.12 -17.77
C LEU A 316 4.10 -28.29 -16.92
N PHE A 317 4.25 -28.36 -15.59
CA PHE A 317 3.12 -28.45 -14.67
C PHE A 317 2.15 -27.26 -14.85
N MET A 318 2.66 -26.04 -14.92
CA MET A 318 1.84 -24.85 -15.19
C MET A 318 1.13 -24.92 -16.54
N THR A 319 1.81 -25.39 -17.58
CA THR A 319 1.23 -25.58 -18.92
C THR A 319 0.13 -26.64 -18.88
N LEU A 320 0.32 -27.74 -18.14
CA LEU A 320 -0.69 -28.77 -17.92
C LEU A 320 -1.89 -28.23 -17.14
N CYS A 321 -1.67 -27.40 -16.10
CA CYS A 321 -2.75 -26.72 -15.39
C CYS A 321 -3.56 -25.80 -16.33
N MET A 322 -2.92 -25.05 -17.22
CA MET A 322 -3.62 -24.22 -18.20
C MET A 322 -4.44 -25.08 -19.19
N CYS A 323 -3.89 -26.20 -19.66
CA CYS A 323 -4.63 -27.16 -20.49
C CYS A 323 -5.83 -27.77 -19.73
N TRP A 324 -5.64 -28.11 -18.45
CA TRP A 324 -6.70 -28.60 -17.58
C TRP A 324 -7.83 -27.58 -17.39
N TYR A 325 -7.48 -26.30 -17.17
CA TYR A 325 -8.46 -25.22 -17.08
C TYR A 325 -9.16 -24.93 -18.41
N ALA A 326 -8.45 -25.06 -19.54
CA ALA A 326 -9.09 -25.04 -20.86
C ALA A 326 -10.18 -26.12 -20.95
N TRP A 327 -9.91 -27.32 -20.45
CA TRP A 327 -10.90 -28.39 -20.49
C TRP A 327 -12.13 -28.11 -19.63
N ILE A 328 -11.93 -27.66 -18.38
CA ILE A 328 -13.01 -27.42 -17.40
C ILE A 328 -13.84 -26.19 -17.71
N ILE A 329 -13.25 -25.14 -18.29
CA ILE A 329 -13.90 -23.83 -18.50
C ILE A 329 -13.98 -23.55 -20.01
N PRO A 330 -15.07 -24.00 -20.68
CA PRO A 330 -15.24 -23.81 -22.11
C PRO A 330 -15.13 -22.37 -22.59
N MET A 331 -15.55 -21.42 -21.75
CA MET A 331 -15.59 -20.00 -22.07
C MET A 331 -14.23 -19.45 -22.51
N ILE A 332 -13.13 -19.79 -21.82
CA ILE A 332 -11.79 -19.24 -22.07
C ILE A 332 -10.84 -20.23 -22.78
N ARG A 333 -11.39 -21.27 -23.41
CA ARG A 333 -10.63 -22.38 -24.03
C ARG A 333 -9.55 -21.92 -24.98
N GLY A 334 -9.89 -21.07 -25.95
CA GLY A 334 -8.93 -20.60 -26.94
C GLY A 334 -7.80 -19.81 -26.32
N SER A 335 -8.12 -18.97 -25.33
CA SER A 335 -7.11 -18.21 -24.59
C SER A 335 -6.14 -19.14 -23.86
N MET A 336 -6.64 -20.13 -23.13
CA MET A 336 -5.80 -21.06 -22.37
C MET A 336 -4.92 -21.92 -23.27
N ILE A 337 -5.46 -22.43 -24.37
CA ILE A 337 -4.67 -23.18 -25.36
C ILE A 337 -3.59 -22.28 -25.97
N GLY A 338 -3.92 -21.02 -26.29
CA GLY A 338 -2.94 -20.07 -26.82
C GLY A 338 -1.77 -19.80 -25.86
N TYR A 339 -2.05 -19.57 -24.57
CA TYR A 339 -0.99 -19.44 -23.56
C TYR A 339 -0.17 -20.72 -23.42
N SER A 340 -0.81 -21.90 -23.43
CA SER A 340 -0.11 -23.18 -23.40
C SER A 340 0.80 -23.38 -24.63
N SER A 341 0.32 -23.06 -25.83
CA SER A 341 1.10 -23.16 -27.07
C SER A 341 2.31 -22.24 -27.07
N ILE A 342 2.16 -20.99 -26.63
CA ILE A 342 3.28 -20.04 -26.52
C ILE A 342 4.30 -20.53 -25.49
N SER A 343 3.86 -21.14 -24.39
CA SER A 343 4.73 -21.67 -23.34
C SER A 343 5.58 -22.87 -23.79
N LEU A 344 5.15 -23.63 -24.80
CA LEU A 344 5.90 -24.77 -25.33
C LEU A 344 7.14 -24.35 -26.14
N ILE A 345 7.15 -23.14 -26.70
CA ILE A 345 8.30 -22.61 -27.46
C ILE A 345 9.54 -22.46 -26.56
N PRO A 346 9.52 -21.68 -25.47
CA PRO A 346 10.67 -21.59 -24.56
C PRO A 346 10.95 -22.94 -23.90
N PHE A 347 9.94 -23.77 -23.60
CA PHE A 347 10.17 -25.13 -23.08
C PHE A 347 11.09 -25.95 -24.00
N ALA A 348 10.82 -25.98 -25.31
CA ALA A 348 11.66 -26.70 -26.27
C ALA A 348 13.08 -26.13 -26.36
N LEU A 349 13.22 -24.79 -26.30
CA LEU A 349 14.53 -24.12 -26.33
C LEU A 349 15.36 -24.43 -25.08
N TRP A 350 14.73 -24.45 -23.90
CA TRP A 350 15.39 -24.85 -22.66
C TRP A 350 15.81 -26.32 -22.66
N VAL A 351 15.00 -27.23 -23.21
CA VAL A 351 15.41 -28.63 -23.44
C VAL A 351 16.59 -28.72 -24.39
N GLY A 352 16.58 -27.95 -25.48
CA GLY A 352 17.71 -27.84 -26.40
C GLY A 352 18.98 -27.34 -25.73
N SER A 353 18.88 -26.39 -24.80
CA SER A 353 20.03 -25.81 -24.10
C SER A 353 20.82 -26.83 -23.27
N VAL A 354 20.18 -27.91 -22.79
CA VAL A 354 20.84 -28.98 -22.03
C VAL A 354 21.75 -29.82 -22.91
N HIS A 355 21.40 -29.98 -24.18
CA HIS A 355 22.12 -30.85 -25.13
C HIS A 355 23.21 -30.11 -25.91
N VAL A 356 23.35 -28.80 -25.70
CA VAL A 356 24.30 -27.94 -26.42
C VAL A 356 25.38 -27.48 -25.45
N GLU A 357 26.64 -27.51 -25.90
CA GLU A 357 27.79 -27.01 -25.15
C GLU A 357 27.96 -25.48 -25.29
N GLU A 358 28.68 -24.87 -24.35
CA GLU A 358 29.10 -23.47 -24.45
C GLU A 358 30.07 -23.30 -25.64
N PRO A 359 29.98 -22.23 -26.46
CA PRO A 359 29.21 -20.99 -26.29
C PRO A 359 27.83 -20.98 -26.97
N ALA A 360 27.50 -22.00 -27.78
CA ALA A 360 26.25 -22.03 -28.55
C ALA A 360 25.00 -22.10 -27.65
N ARG A 361 25.16 -22.66 -26.44
CA ARG A 361 24.12 -22.71 -25.40
C ARG A 361 23.52 -21.34 -25.08
N GLN A 362 24.34 -20.28 -25.01
CA GLN A 362 23.88 -18.92 -24.69
C GLN A 362 22.85 -18.41 -25.71
N GLY A 363 23.01 -18.74 -26.99
CA GLY A 363 22.05 -18.37 -28.03
C GLY A 363 20.65 -18.93 -27.75
N LEU A 364 20.57 -20.20 -27.33
CA LEU A 364 19.30 -20.83 -26.98
C LEU A 364 18.69 -20.25 -25.69
N ILE A 365 19.51 -20.02 -24.66
CA ILE A 365 19.07 -19.47 -23.38
C ILE A 365 18.44 -18.08 -23.57
N TRP A 366 19.13 -17.18 -24.27
CA TRP A 366 18.63 -15.81 -24.44
C TRP A 366 17.38 -15.74 -25.31
N VAL A 367 17.28 -16.56 -26.36
CA VAL A 367 16.05 -16.67 -27.14
C VAL A 367 14.91 -17.21 -26.29
N ALA A 368 15.16 -18.24 -25.46
CA ALA A 368 14.16 -18.79 -24.53
C ALA A 368 13.68 -17.73 -23.53
N ILE A 369 14.60 -16.98 -22.93
CA ILE A 369 14.30 -15.88 -21.99
C ILE A 369 13.42 -14.81 -22.64
N ILE A 370 13.71 -14.40 -23.88
CA ILE A 370 12.91 -13.40 -24.59
C ILE A 370 11.47 -13.90 -24.77
N PHE A 371 11.30 -15.16 -25.16
CA PHE A 371 9.95 -15.75 -25.25
C PHE A 371 9.28 -15.91 -23.88
N ASP A 372 10.02 -16.26 -22.82
CA ASP A 372 9.48 -16.38 -21.46
C ASP A 372 8.99 -15.03 -20.90
N LEU A 373 9.72 -13.94 -21.16
CA LEU A 373 9.40 -12.59 -20.70
C LEU A 373 8.30 -11.93 -21.53
N PHE A 374 8.37 -12.04 -22.86
CA PHE A 374 7.50 -11.28 -23.77
C PHE A 374 6.38 -12.12 -24.42
N GLY A 375 6.40 -13.44 -24.28
CA GLY A 375 5.39 -14.34 -24.89
C GLY A 375 3.96 -14.05 -24.43
N ASN A 376 3.76 -13.71 -23.16
CA ASN A 376 2.43 -13.33 -22.64
C ASN A 376 1.92 -12.02 -23.26
N PHE A 377 2.82 -11.07 -23.59
CA PHE A 377 2.43 -9.83 -24.28
C PHE A 377 2.02 -10.07 -25.73
N PHE A 378 2.64 -11.05 -26.40
CA PHE A 378 2.22 -11.46 -27.74
C PHE A 378 0.78 -11.98 -27.73
N MET A 379 0.39 -12.76 -26.72
CA MET A 379 -0.98 -13.21 -26.58
C MET A 379 -1.97 -12.06 -26.35
N LEU A 380 -1.62 -11.10 -25.48
CA LEU A 380 -2.38 -9.88 -25.25
C LEU A 380 -2.57 -9.04 -26.53
N LEU A 381 -1.55 -8.99 -27.40
CA LEU A 381 -1.63 -8.31 -28.69
C LEU A 381 -2.61 -9.01 -29.65
N ILE A 382 -2.73 -10.33 -29.61
CA ILE A 382 -3.66 -11.09 -30.46
C ILE A 382 -5.11 -10.98 -29.94
N GLN A 383 -5.30 -11.07 -28.63
CA GLN A 383 -6.63 -11.13 -27.98
C GLN A 383 -7.39 -9.79 -28.01
N ARG A 384 -6.71 -8.68 -28.30
CA ARG A 384 -7.33 -7.36 -28.26
C ARG A 384 -8.25 -7.11 -29.45
N HIS A 385 -9.47 -6.64 -29.16
CA HIS A 385 -10.55 -6.41 -30.14
C HIS A 385 -10.15 -5.57 -31.36
N ASN A 386 -9.33 -4.52 -31.18
CA ASN A 386 -8.88 -3.61 -32.25
C ASN A 386 -7.42 -3.87 -32.70
N SER A 387 -6.88 -5.06 -32.45
CA SER A 387 -5.51 -5.37 -32.86
C SER A 387 -5.38 -5.46 -34.39
N PRO A 388 -4.35 -4.84 -34.99
CA PRO A 388 -4.07 -5.03 -36.43
C PRO A 388 -3.70 -6.47 -36.75
N VAL A 389 -3.10 -7.21 -35.80
CA VAL A 389 -2.71 -8.61 -35.97
C VAL A 389 -3.94 -9.52 -35.99
N ALA A 390 -4.96 -9.19 -35.19
CA ALA A 390 -6.22 -9.93 -35.16
C ALA A 390 -7.02 -9.84 -36.47
N LYS A 391 -6.68 -8.91 -37.38
CA LYS A 391 -7.29 -8.81 -38.72
C LYS A 391 -6.83 -9.94 -39.65
N TYR A 392 -5.63 -10.47 -39.45
CA TYR A 392 -5.05 -11.54 -40.25
C TYR A 392 -5.37 -12.94 -39.71
N LEU A 393 -6.00 -13.02 -38.54
CA LEU A 393 -6.39 -14.29 -37.94
C LEU A 393 -7.67 -14.85 -38.58
N PRO A 394 -7.73 -16.17 -38.82
CA PRO A 394 -8.96 -16.86 -39.21
C PRO A 394 -10.09 -16.59 -38.22
N THR A 395 -11.32 -16.44 -38.73
CA THR A 395 -12.53 -16.15 -37.93
C THR A 395 -12.76 -17.16 -36.80
N ARG A 396 -12.52 -18.45 -37.03
CA ARG A 396 -12.63 -19.50 -36.00
C ARG A 396 -11.70 -19.27 -34.80
N ILE A 397 -10.47 -18.83 -35.05
CA ILE A 397 -9.50 -18.55 -33.97
C ILE A 397 -9.92 -17.27 -33.23
N LYS A 398 -10.39 -16.27 -33.97
CA LYS A 398 -10.88 -15.01 -33.41
C LYS A 398 -12.08 -15.23 -32.47
N GLU A 399 -13.04 -16.07 -32.85
CA GLU A 399 -14.18 -16.46 -32.01
C GLU A 399 -13.72 -17.21 -30.76
N SER A 400 -12.75 -18.12 -30.90
CA SER A 400 -12.18 -18.86 -29.76
C SER A 400 -11.42 -17.98 -28.76
N LEU A 401 -10.92 -16.82 -29.21
CA LEU A 401 -10.18 -15.84 -28.41
C LEU A 401 -11.02 -14.66 -27.92
N GLU A 402 -12.34 -14.70 -28.15
CA GLU A 402 -13.25 -13.61 -27.77
C GLU A 402 -13.29 -13.39 -26.25
N PHE A 403 -13.14 -14.47 -25.48
CA PHE A 403 -13.06 -14.45 -24.02
C PHE A 403 -11.63 -14.73 -23.59
N PHE A 404 -11.05 -13.80 -22.83
CA PHE A 404 -9.72 -13.98 -22.24
C PHE A 404 -9.70 -13.49 -20.79
N PRO A 405 -8.92 -14.11 -19.90
CA PRO A 405 -8.88 -13.74 -18.50
C PRO A 405 -8.28 -12.35 -18.30
N GLY A 406 -8.91 -11.58 -17.40
CA GLY A 406 -8.43 -10.30 -16.93
C GLY A 406 -7.68 -10.47 -15.62
N THR A 407 -6.62 -9.68 -15.44
CA THR A 407 -5.96 -9.57 -14.13
C THR A 407 -6.62 -8.44 -13.34
N ASN A 408 -6.91 -8.69 -12.07
CA ASN A 408 -7.28 -7.63 -11.14
C ASN A 408 -6.10 -6.66 -10.98
N ILE A 409 -6.30 -5.42 -11.43
CA ILE A 409 -5.29 -4.38 -11.43
C ILE A 409 -4.96 -3.95 -10.01
N GLU A 410 -5.98 -3.74 -9.17
CA GLU A 410 -5.84 -3.33 -7.77
C GLU A 410 -4.92 -4.29 -7.02
N HIS A 411 -5.30 -5.57 -7.00
CA HIS A 411 -4.55 -6.62 -6.32
C HIS A 411 -3.14 -6.81 -6.90
N ARG A 412 -2.95 -6.67 -8.23
CA ARG A 412 -1.61 -6.76 -8.83
C ARG A 412 -0.70 -5.62 -8.36
N ILE A 413 -1.22 -4.41 -8.22
CA ILE A 413 -0.45 -3.27 -7.68
C ILE A 413 -0.09 -3.55 -6.22
N GLU A 414 -1.07 -3.93 -5.40
CA GLU A 414 -0.87 -4.23 -3.97
C GLU A 414 0.18 -5.33 -3.75
N ARG A 415 0.10 -6.42 -4.52
CA ARG A 415 1.09 -7.51 -4.43
C ARG A 415 2.47 -7.09 -4.90
N THR A 416 2.57 -6.33 -6.00
CA THR A 416 3.88 -5.84 -6.49
C THR A 416 4.51 -4.91 -5.44
N ASN A 417 3.71 -4.06 -4.80
CA ASN A 417 4.13 -3.18 -3.72
C ASN A 417 4.59 -3.98 -2.49
N ALA A 418 3.85 -5.01 -2.08
CA ALA A 418 4.25 -5.89 -0.98
C ALA A 418 5.58 -6.60 -1.30
N PHE A 419 5.74 -7.13 -2.51
CA PHE A 419 6.98 -7.75 -2.96
C PHE A 419 8.17 -6.79 -2.94
N VAL A 420 8.03 -5.58 -3.50
CA VAL A 420 9.10 -4.56 -3.48
C VAL A 420 9.46 -4.16 -2.04
N THR A 421 8.50 -4.10 -1.13
CA THR A 421 8.76 -3.87 0.30
C THR A 421 9.63 -4.98 0.90
N LEU A 422 9.33 -6.24 0.59
CA LEU A 422 10.12 -7.38 1.05
C LEU A 422 11.54 -7.36 0.47
N VAL A 423 11.73 -6.94 -0.79
CA VAL A 423 13.05 -6.76 -1.41
C VAL A 423 13.86 -5.66 -0.70
N PHE A 424 13.24 -4.54 -0.36
CA PHE A 424 13.90 -3.51 0.45
C PHE A 424 14.27 -4.04 1.84
N GLY A 425 13.40 -4.87 2.43
CA GLY A 425 13.65 -5.52 3.72
C GLY A 425 14.80 -6.53 3.69
N SER A 426 14.93 -7.33 2.62
CA SER A 426 16.01 -8.31 2.52
C SER A 426 17.39 -7.66 2.37
N CYS A 427 17.48 -6.50 1.71
CA CYS A 427 18.69 -5.70 1.67
C CYS A 427 19.18 -5.31 3.09
N VAL A 428 18.26 -4.96 3.99
CA VAL A 428 18.61 -4.61 5.37
C VAL A 428 19.22 -5.80 6.12
N LEU A 429 18.80 -7.04 5.82
CA LEU A 429 19.40 -8.23 6.43
C LEU A 429 20.88 -8.37 6.08
N GLY A 430 21.30 -8.01 4.87
CA GLY A 430 22.70 -8.02 4.44
C GLY A 430 23.59 -7.00 5.15
N LEU A 431 23.00 -5.98 5.80
CA LEU A 431 23.73 -4.96 6.58
C LEU A 431 24.00 -5.41 8.02
N LEU A 432 23.34 -6.47 8.49
CA LEU A 432 23.49 -6.97 9.85
C LEU A 432 24.82 -7.72 9.99
N TYR A 433 25.78 -7.09 10.67
CA TYR A 433 27.03 -7.74 11.09
C TYR A 433 27.11 -7.79 12.62
N GLN A 434 27.90 -8.73 13.15
CA GLN A 434 28.13 -8.84 14.60
C GLN A 434 29.49 -8.24 14.97
N SER A 435 29.47 -7.31 15.94
CA SER A 435 30.67 -6.71 16.52
C SER A 435 31.21 -7.54 17.68
N ASN A 436 32.53 -7.63 17.78
CA ASN A 436 33.24 -8.30 18.87
C ASN A 436 33.72 -7.32 19.98
N VAL A 437 33.40 -6.02 19.85
CA VAL A 437 33.79 -4.97 20.81
C VAL A 437 32.57 -4.56 21.63
N GLU A 438 32.77 -4.35 22.94
CA GLU A 438 31.70 -3.97 23.87
C GLU A 438 31.04 -2.63 23.52
N MET A 439 31.83 -1.61 23.15
CA MET A 439 31.36 -0.30 22.68
C MET A 439 32.37 0.33 21.72
N GLY A 440 31.96 0.64 20.48
CA GLY A 440 32.81 1.34 19.52
C GLY A 440 32.08 1.70 18.22
N ILE A 441 32.00 2.99 17.89
CA ILE A 441 31.52 3.46 16.59
C ILE A 441 32.66 3.24 15.59
N ASN A 442 32.62 2.12 14.88
CA ASN A 442 33.62 1.74 13.89
C ASN A 442 33.15 2.07 12.47
N ALA A 443 34.07 2.06 11.49
CA ALA A 443 33.71 2.27 10.09
C ALA A 443 32.72 1.21 9.57
N PHE A 444 32.78 -0.04 10.06
CA PHE A 444 31.79 -1.08 9.78
C PHE A 444 30.36 -0.61 10.10
N PHE A 445 30.17 0.00 11.28
CA PHE A 445 28.88 0.53 11.72
C PHE A 445 28.44 1.70 10.84
N GLY A 446 29.36 2.61 10.52
CA GLY A 446 29.10 3.73 9.61
C GLY A 446 28.63 3.27 8.23
N LYS A 447 29.30 2.29 7.63
CA LYS A 447 28.90 1.69 6.34
C LYS A 447 27.50 1.06 6.42
N ALA A 448 27.19 0.33 7.50
CA ALA A 448 25.89 -0.29 7.72
C ALA A 448 24.76 0.75 7.87
N VAL A 449 24.99 1.82 8.63
CA VAL A 449 24.02 2.93 8.79
C VAL A 449 23.76 3.65 7.47
N LEU A 450 24.82 3.92 6.69
CA LEU A 450 24.68 4.53 5.36
C LEU A 450 23.89 3.62 4.41
N GLY A 451 24.13 2.31 4.44
CA GLY A 451 23.33 1.34 3.70
C GLY A 451 21.86 1.32 4.11
N LEU A 452 21.56 1.42 5.41
CA LEU A 452 20.19 1.50 5.91
C LEU A 452 19.50 2.78 5.42
N ILE A 453 20.22 3.92 5.43
CA ILE A 453 19.72 5.17 4.86
C ILE A 453 19.40 5.00 3.38
N GLN A 454 20.24 4.33 2.59
CA GLN A 454 19.95 4.05 1.18
C GLN A 454 18.66 3.23 1.01
N ALA A 455 18.51 2.11 1.73
CA ALA A 455 17.30 1.29 1.67
C ALA A 455 16.04 2.09 2.04
N PHE A 456 16.14 2.91 3.09
CA PHE A 456 15.05 3.78 3.53
C PHE A 456 14.69 4.85 2.50
N VAL A 457 15.69 5.49 1.86
CA VAL A 457 15.45 6.50 0.82
C VAL A 457 14.77 5.88 -0.40
N PHE A 458 15.19 4.70 -0.85
CA PHE A 458 14.54 3.99 -1.96
C PHE A 458 13.09 3.63 -1.64
N ASN A 459 12.82 3.15 -0.42
CA ASN A 459 11.48 2.89 0.07
C ASN A 459 10.62 4.17 0.04
N TRP A 460 11.15 5.27 0.57
CA TRP A 460 10.47 6.57 0.59
C TRP A 460 10.14 7.06 -0.83
N ILE A 461 11.12 7.01 -1.75
CA ILE A 461 10.91 7.44 -3.14
C ILE A 461 9.82 6.60 -3.82
N TYR A 462 9.87 5.27 -3.68
CA TYR A 462 8.94 4.36 -4.34
C TYR A 462 7.51 4.48 -3.81
N PHE A 463 7.31 4.43 -2.48
CA PHE A 463 5.97 4.38 -1.90
C PHE A 463 5.34 5.75 -1.73
N GLU A 464 6.05 6.70 -1.13
CA GLU A 464 5.43 7.98 -0.80
C GLU A 464 5.54 8.95 -1.98
N ILE A 465 6.74 9.17 -2.52
CA ILE A 465 6.94 10.24 -3.52
C ILE A 465 6.30 9.89 -4.87
N ASP A 466 6.58 8.68 -5.39
CA ASP A 466 6.11 8.26 -6.70
C ASP A 466 4.61 7.84 -6.69
N SER A 467 4.03 7.55 -5.52
CA SER A 467 2.58 7.34 -5.39
C SER A 467 1.80 8.59 -4.95
N PHE A 468 2.49 9.65 -4.50
CA PHE A 468 1.84 10.88 -4.03
C PHE A 468 1.05 11.56 -5.15
N ASN A 469 -0.21 11.89 -4.87
CA ASN A 469 -1.09 12.62 -5.78
C ASN A 469 -1.23 11.95 -7.17
N LEU A 470 -1.22 10.62 -7.17
CA LEU A 470 -1.41 9.80 -8.36
C LEU A 470 -2.83 10.01 -8.91
N HIS A 471 -2.96 10.50 -10.14
CA HIS A 471 -4.24 10.63 -10.83
C HIS A 471 -4.69 9.30 -11.43
N THR A 472 -3.80 8.68 -12.23
CA THR A 472 -4.02 7.38 -12.84
C THR A 472 -2.74 6.57 -12.78
N HIS A 473 -2.84 5.39 -12.15
CA HIS A 473 -1.76 4.42 -12.12
C HIS A 473 -1.42 3.96 -13.55
N ALA A 474 -0.13 3.69 -13.83
CA ALA A 474 0.37 3.35 -15.17
C ALA A 474 -0.38 2.17 -15.79
N ILE A 475 -0.65 1.14 -14.99
CA ILE A 475 -1.38 -0.06 -15.42
C ILE A 475 -2.86 0.20 -15.79
N ARG A 476 -3.47 1.29 -15.29
CA ARG A 476 -4.88 1.67 -15.58
C ARG A 476 -5.02 2.55 -16.82
N ARG A 477 -3.90 3.04 -17.39
CA ARG A 477 -3.91 3.93 -18.56
C ARG A 477 -4.24 3.11 -19.81
N HIS A 478 -5.50 3.10 -20.21
CA HIS A 478 -5.99 2.44 -21.41
C HIS A 478 -5.90 3.36 -22.65
N VAL A 479 -5.76 2.78 -23.83
CA VAL A 479 -5.59 3.49 -25.12
C VAL A 479 -6.91 3.62 -25.87
N PHE A 480 -7.21 4.86 -26.28
CA PHE A 480 -7.89 5.18 -27.54
C PHE A 480 -6.81 5.33 -28.65
N SER A 481 -7.04 4.71 -29.81
CA SER A 481 -6.08 4.27 -30.85
C SER A 481 -5.01 5.26 -31.36
N GLY A 482 -3.82 4.73 -31.76
CA GLY A 482 -2.89 5.45 -32.65
C GLY A 482 -1.46 4.91 -32.77
N TRP A 483 -1.23 3.63 -33.11
CA TRP A 483 0.12 3.06 -33.23
C TRP A 483 0.97 3.74 -34.33
N SER A 484 2.20 4.14 -34.01
CA SER A 484 3.26 4.48 -34.97
C SER A 484 4.53 3.74 -34.54
N PRO A 485 5.24 3.05 -35.46
CA PRO A 485 6.36 2.19 -35.11
C PRO A 485 7.64 2.99 -34.87
N PHE A 486 8.25 2.75 -33.71
CA PHE A 486 9.69 2.52 -33.52
C PHE A 486 10.65 3.29 -34.45
N LEU A 487 11.05 4.49 -34.05
CA LEU A 487 12.44 4.94 -34.20
C LEU A 487 12.74 6.05 -33.20
N ILE A 488 13.79 5.83 -32.41
CA ILE A 488 14.36 6.72 -31.42
C ILE A 488 14.66 8.07 -32.08
N THR A 489 13.73 9.02 -31.99
CA THR A 489 14.00 10.43 -32.25
C THR A 489 13.45 11.25 -31.09
N PRO A 490 14.29 12.07 -30.44
CA PRO A 490 13.86 12.93 -29.35
C PRO A 490 13.13 14.13 -29.94
N THR A 491 11.87 13.94 -30.37
CA THR A 491 11.01 15.05 -30.74
C THR A 491 10.10 15.43 -29.58
N ARG A 492 10.01 16.74 -29.35
CA ARG A 492 9.48 17.43 -28.16
C ARG A 492 7.96 17.27 -27.94
N ASN A 493 7.28 16.40 -28.69
CA ASN A 493 5.85 16.09 -28.60
C ASN A 493 5.62 14.57 -28.48
N TRP A 494 6.01 14.00 -27.33
CA TRP A 494 5.73 12.62 -26.94
C TRP A 494 4.24 12.45 -26.58
N LYS A 495 3.35 12.34 -27.59
CA LYS A 495 2.01 11.74 -27.42
C LYS A 495 2.16 10.23 -27.50
N SER A 496 2.74 9.62 -26.46
CA SER A 496 2.93 8.16 -26.39
C SER A 496 1.60 7.42 -26.31
N ASN A 497 1.52 6.35 -27.08
CA ASN A 497 0.45 5.38 -27.06
C ASN A 497 0.42 4.67 -25.70
N SER A 498 -0.63 4.87 -24.90
CA SER A 498 -0.78 4.39 -23.51
C SER A 498 -0.58 2.87 -23.28
N MET A 499 -0.48 2.04 -24.31
CA MET A 499 -0.23 0.59 -24.21
C MET A 499 1.22 0.30 -23.86
N GLU A 500 2.15 1.07 -24.42
CA GLU A 500 3.57 0.96 -24.08
C GLU A 500 3.78 1.20 -22.59
N ILE A 501 3.02 2.13 -22.00
CA ILE A 501 3.19 2.58 -20.62
C ILE A 501 2.89 1.46 -19.61
N ALA A 502 1.80 0.70 -19.80
CA ALA A 502 1.45 -0.40 -18.89
C ALA A 502 2.44 -1.57 -19.01
N MET A 503 2.87 -1.91 -20.23
CA MET A 503 3.88 -2.95 -20.46
C MET A 503 5.24 -2.53 -19.88
N ILE A 504 5.65 -1.28 -20.10
CA ILE A 504 6.88 -0.72 -19.51
C ILE A 504 6.82 -0.81 -18.00
N TRP A 505 5.70 -0.43 -17.36
CA TRP A 505 5.57 -0.51 -15.91
C TRP A 505 5.70 -1.96 -15.40
N ILE A 506 5.06 -2.94 -16.04
CA ILE A 506 5.20 -4.36 -15.64
C ILE A 506 6.64 -4.85 -15.87
N SER A 507 7.23 -4.56 -17.03
CA SER A 507 8.56 -5.05 -17.40
C SER A 507 9.70 -4.39 -16.65
N ILE A 508 9.59 -3.12 -16.25
CA ILE A 508 10.69 -2.38 -15.61
C ILE A 508 10.93 -2.80 -14.14
N HIS A 509 9.97 -3.47 -13.49
CA HIS A 509 10.17 -3.99 -12.13
C HIS A 509 11.21 -5.12 -12.07
N LEU A 510 11.37 -5.90 -13.14
CA LEU A 510 12.42 -6.93 -13.25
C LEU A 510 13.82 -6.31 -13.19
N PRO A 511 14.25 -5.43 -14.12
CA PRO A 511 15.56 -4.82 -14.07
C PRO A 511 15.75 -3.92 -12.84
N PHE A 512 14.68 -3.30 -12.33
CA PHE A 512 14.71 -2.59 -11.05
C PHE A 512 15.15 -3.51 -9.90
N THR A 513 14.42 -4.61 -9.70
CA THR A 513 14.68 -5.55 -8.60
C THR A 513 16.05 -6.20 -8.76
N MET A 514 16.40 -6.62 -9.97
CA MET A 514 17.68 -7.26 -10.28
C MET A 514 18.87 -6.34 -9.97
N SER A 515 18.82 -5.08 -10.42
CA SER A 515 19.87 -4.10 -10.17
C SER A 515 19.96 -3.69 -8.70
N PHE A 516 18.82 -3.55 -8.03
CA PHE A 516 18.77 -3.23 -6.60
C PHE A 516 19.35 -4.35 -5.74
N VAL A 517 18.96 -5.61 -5.99
CA VAL A 517 19.49 -6.78 -5.27
C VAL A 517 20.99 -6.94 -5.50
N LEU A 518 21.47 -6.79 -6.74
CA LEU A 518 22.90 -6.84 -7.02
C LEU A 518 23.69 -5.77 -6.26
N SER A 519 23.14 -4.55 -6.18
CA SER A 519 23.73 -3.47 -5.40
C SER A 519 23.71 -3.76 -3.90
N ALA A 520 22.60 -4.27 -3.37
CA ALA A 520 22.43 -4.64 -1.98
C ALA A 520 23.40 -5.74 -1.51
N SER A 521 23.54 -6.81 -2.29
CA SER A 521 24.50 -7.88 -2.00
C SER A 521 25.96 -7.37 -2.07
N SER A 522 26.26 -6.51 -3.05
CA SER A 522 27.59 -5.88 -3.14
C SER A 522 27.87 -4.96 -1.93
N LEU A 523 26.85 -4.21 -1.49
CA LEU A 523 26.91 -3.38 -0.29
C LEU A 523 27.15 -4.21 0.97
N ALA A 524 26.55 -5.40 1.09
CA ALA A 524 26.79 -6.31 2.21
C ALA A 524 28.25 -6.77 2.30
N VAL A 525 28.94 -6.92 1.16
CA VAL A 525 30.39 -7.17 1.13
C VAL A 525 31.17 -5.91 1.52
N LEU A 526 30.82 -4.75 0.95
CA LEU A 526 31.47 -3.46 1.26
C LEU A 526 31.36 -3.08 2.75
N VAL A 527 30.23 -3.36 3.39
CA VAL A 527 30.03 -3.12 4.82
C VAL A 527 31.04 -3.88 5.66
N ARG A 528 31.45 -5.08 5.23
CA ARG A 528 32.41 -5.95 5.93
C ARG A 528 33.86 -5.76 5.49
N ALA A 529 34.12 -4.91 4.50
CA ALA A 529 35.49 -4.60 4.05
C ALA A 529 36.27 -3.85 5.13
N HIS A 530 37.55 -4.20 5.30
CA HIS A 530 38.45 -3.63 6.32
C HIS A 530 39.57 -2.76 5.75
N ASP A 531 39.32 -2.20 4.58
CA ASP A 531 40.16 -1.29 3.79
C ASP A 531 40.56 0.03 4.49
N THR A 532 39.76 0.50 5.46
CA THR A 532 40.04 1.77 6.16
C THR A 532 40.82 1.56 7.46
N PRO A 533 41.67 2.52 7.88
CA PRO A 533 42.34 2.46 9.19
C PRO A 533 41.36 2.36 10.38
N SER A 534 40.13 2.85 10.20
CA SER A 534 39.01 2.82 11.17
C SER A 534 38.18 1.53 11.16
N SER A 535 38.61 0.50 10.43
CA SER A 535 37.97 -0.82 10.36
C SER A 535 38.93 -1.93 10.80
N PRO A 536 39.31 -2.02 12.09
CA PRO A 536 40.18 -3.09 12.56
C PRO A 536 39.47 -4.44 12.52
N VAL A 537 40.11 -5.44 11.90
CA VAL A 537 39.57 -6.81 11.75
C VAL A 537 39.19 -7.46 13.09
N SER A 538 39.91 -7.11 14.16
CA SER A 538 39.62 -7.59 15.53
C SER A 538 38.25 -7.17 16.07
N SER A 539 37.62 -6.16 15.47
CA SER A 539 36.30 -5.69 15.88
C SER A 539 35.13 -6.48 15.27
N LEU A 540 35.39 -7.31 14.25
CA LEU A 540 34.41 -8.22 13.68
C LEU A 540 34.34 -9.53 14.49
N TYR A 541 33.16 -10.11 14.61
CA TYR A 541 33.00 -11.44 15.20
C TYR A 541 33.75 -12.50 14.35
N PRO A 542 34.35 -13.55 14.96
CA PRO A 542 35.23 -14.49 14.26
C PRO A 542 34.66 -15.12 12.97
N THR A 543 33.34 -15.31 12.88
CA THR A 543 32.68 -15.86 11.69
C THR A 543 32.72 -14.93 10.47
N PHE A 544 32.87 -13.62 10.69
CA PHE A 544 32.91 -12.62 9.62
C PHE A 544 34.33 -12.23 9.21
N ILE A 545 35.36 -12.60 9.99
CA ILE A 545 36.76 -12.29 9.71
C ILE A 545 37.21 -12.90 8.38
N SER A 546 36.89 -14.18 8.15
CA SER A 546 37.27 -14.89 6.91
C SER A 546 36.57 -14.34 5.66
N LYS A 547 35.45 -13.64 5.84
CA LYS A 547 34.70 -13.02 4.74
C LYS A 547 34.92 -11.50 4.63
N SER A 548 35.90 -10.96 5.36
CA SER A 548 36.25 -9.54 5.30
C SER A 548 37.40 -9.34 4.30
N GLU A 549 37.23 -8.42 3.36
CA GLU A 549 38.22 -8.14 2.32
C GLU A 549 39.09 -6.93 2.70
N GLU A 550 40.41 -7.04 2.49
CA GLU A 550 41.38 -5.97 2.73
C GLU A 550 41.35 -4.92 1.61
N HIS A 551 41.11 -5.36 0.37
CA HIS A 551 41.03 -4.49 -0.80
C HIS A 551 39.77 -4.79 -1.60
N ILE A 552 39.07 -3.74 -2.01
CA ILE A 552 37.82 -3.83 -2.76
C ILE A 552 38.16 -4.04 -4.23
N THR A 553 37.68 -5.14 -4.80
CA THR A 553 37.85 -5.41 -6.23
C THR A 553 37.08 -4.40 -7.10
N ASP A 554 37.64 -4.03 -8.26
CA ASP A 554 36.98 -3.14 -9.22
C ASP A 554 35.60 -3.66 -9.63
N GLY A 555 35.47 -4.98 -9.80
CA GLY A 555 34.20 -5.63 -10.13
C GLY A 555 33.11 -5.36 -9.08
N LEU A 556 33.46 -5.43 -7.79
CA LEU A 556 32.51 -5.19 -6.70
C LEU A 556 32.02 -3.74 -6.69
N GLN A 557 32.91 -2.78 -6.97
CA GLN A 557 32.55 -1.36 -7.10
C GLN A 557 31.58 -1.15 -8.26
N TRP A 558 31.79 -1.82 -9.40
CA TRP A 558 30.87 -1.79 -10.54
C TRP A 558 29.52 -2.41 -10.21
N PHE A 559 29.48 -3.58 -9.56
CA PHE A 559 28.22 -4.22 -9.19
C PHE A 559 27.40 -3.34 -8.23
N TYR A 560 28.07 -2.75 -7.24
CA TYR A 560 27.45 -1.81 -6.31
C TYR A 560 26.91 -0.57 -7.01
N CYS A 561 27.77 0.18 -7.71
CA CYS A 561 27.43 1.48 -8.29
C CYS A 561 26.52 1.34 -9.51
N ALA A 562 26.78 0.41 -10.43
CA ALA A 562 25.92 0.20 -11.59
C ALA A 562 24.55 -0.33 -11.18
N GLY A 563 24.48 -1.23 -10.18
CA GLY A 563 23.22 -1.70 -9.62
C GLY A 563 22.41 -0.56 -8.97
N LEU A 564 23.05 0.30 -8.18
CA LEU A 564 22.39 1.44 -7.54
C LEU A 564 21.94 2.49 -8.57
N ALA A 565 22.78 2.79 -9.55
CA ALA A 565 22.47 3.71 -10.64
C ALA A 565 21.28 3.21 -11.47
N LEU A 566 21.31 1.93 -11.89
CA LEU A 566 20.26 1.34 -12.72
C LEU A 566 18.94 1.22 -11.96
N SER A 567 18.96 0.86 -10.68
CA SER A 567 17.75 0.82 -9.86
C SER A 567 17.11 2.22 -9.73
N LEU A 568 17.91 3.26 -9.51
CA LEU A 568 17.44 4.65 -9.48
C LEU A 568 16.88 5.11 -10.84
N LEU A 569 17.51 4.69 -11.95
CA LEU A 569 17.02 4.94 -13.30
C LEU A 569 15.69 4.24 -13.56
N CYS A 570 15.55 2.99 -13.13
CA CYS A 570 14.29 2.24 -13.23
C CYS A 570 13.18 2.90 -12.42
N LEU A 571 13.46 3.41 -11.21
CA LEU A 571 12.50 4.21 -10.44
C LEU A 571 12.09 5.48 -11.19
N ALA A 572 13.03 6.17 -11.85
CA ALA A 572 12.70 7.34 -12.68
C ALA A 572 11.74 6.97 -13.83
N ILE A 573 11.94 5.80 -14.46
CA ILE A 573 11.06 5.29 -15.52
C ILE A 573 9.68 4.94 -14.93
N ILE A 574 9.61 4.25 -13.80
CA ILE A 574 8.35 3.92 -13.11
C ILE A 574 7.57 5.20 -12.83
N SER A 575 8.19 6.19 -12.18
CA SER A 575 7.58 7.48 -11.90
C SER A 575 7.09 8.17 -13.18
N LYS A 576 7.87 8.13 -14.28
CA LYS A 576 7.47 8.71 -15.58
C LYS A 576 6.24 8.02 -16.17
N THR A 577 6.06 6.72 -15.97
CA THR A 577 4.87 5.99 -16.48
C THR A 577 3.57 6.40 -15.79
N HIS A 578 3.64 6.84 -14.53
CA HIS A 578 2.50 7.27 -13.72
C HIS A 578 1.98 8.67 -14.09
N SER A 579 0.65 8.83 -14.15
CA SER A 579 0.01 10.14 -14.28
C SER A 579 -0.23 10.75 -12.92
N HIS A 580 0.33 11.92 -12.66
CA HIS A 580 0.13 12.67 -11.42
C HIS A 580 -0.78 13.87 -11.67
N ARG A 581 -1.55 14.30 -10.65
CA ARG A 581 -2.30 15.56 -10.75
C ARG A 581 -1.32 16.75 -10.68
N LYS A 582 -1.58 17.80 -11.46
CA LYS A 582 -0.76 19.02 -11.42
C LYS A 582 -1.11 19.83 -10.18
N ILE A 583 -0.12 20.13 -9.34
CA ILE A 583 -0.30 20.99 -8.17
C ILE A 583 -0.04 22.44 -8.60
N PRO A 584 -0.97 23.39 -8.37
CA PRO A 584 -0.73 24.80 -8.66
C PRO A 584 0.40 25.34 -7.75
N HIS A 585 1.27 26.19 -8.29
CA HIS A 585 2.40 26.79 -7.57
C HIS A 585 3.47 25.83 -7.01
N GLN A 586 3.60 24.63 -7.58
CA GLN A 586 4.66 23.68 -7.23
C GLN A 586 6.07 24.29 -7.45
N ARG A 587 7.01 24.03 -6.52
CA ARG A 587 8.37 24.59 -6.54
C ARG A 587 9.21 24.12 -7.73
N LEU A 588 9.20 22.82 -7.99
CA LEU A 588 9.91 22.21 -9.12
C LEU A 588 8.94 21.34 -9.90
N SER A 589 8.99 21.44 -11.24
CA SER A 589 8.21 20.55 -12.08
C SER A 589 8.74 19.12 -12.00
N LYS A 590 7.84 18.14 -12.13
CA LYS A 590 8.17 16.71 -12.14
C LYS A 590 9.30 16.37 -13.10
N ASP A 591 9.30 16.94 -14.30
CA ASP A 591 10.30 16.65 -15.32
C ASP A 591 11.71 17.08 -14.90
N ILE A 592 11.84 18.19 -14.18
CA ILE A 592 13.14 18.65 -13.64
C ILE A 592 13.61 17.71 -12.53
N ARG A 593 12.72 17.29 -11.63
CA ARG A 593 13.07 16.35 -10.54
C ARG A 593 13.51 14.99 -11.09
N LEU A 594 12.78 14.47 -12.08
CA LEU A 594 13.17 13.25 -12.79
C LEU A 594 14.48 13.41 -13.56
N ALA A 595 14.71 14.56 -14.20
CA ALA A 595 15.98 14.84 -14.87
C ALA A 595 17.15 14.85 -13.88
N TYR A 596 16.97 15.43 -12.68
CA TYR A 596 17.96 15.38 -11.61
C TYR A 596 18.20 13.94 -11.13
N ARG A 597 17.15 13.15 -10.92
CA ARG A 597 17.26 11.72 -10.56
C ARG A 597 18.07 10.93 -11.60
N VAL A 598 17.87 11.18 -12.89
CA VAL A 598 18.64 10.58 -13.99
C VAL A 598 20.10 11.09 -13.99
N ALA A 599 20.33 12.38 -13.78
CA ALA A 599 21.67 12.94 -13.71
C ALA A 599 22.49 12.33 -12.56
N VAL A 600 21.87 12.15 -11.38
CA VAL A 600 22.50 11.50 -10.23
C VAL A 600 22.76 10.01 -10.51
N SER A 601 21.84 9.30 -11.15
CA SER A 601 22.06 7.91 -11.60
C SER A 601 23.30 7.80 -12.50
N VAL A 602 23.46 8.71 -13.48
CA VAL A 602 24.66 8.75 -14.34
C VAL A 602 25.91 9.08 -13.53
N ALA A 603 25.85 10.00 -12.57
CA ALA A 603 26.97 10.32 -11.69
C ALA A 603 27.41 9.09 -10.89
N ILE A 604 26.47 8.34 -10.29
CA ILE A 604 26.75 7.11 -9.54
C ILE A 604 27.38 6.05 -10.44
N LEU A 605 26.92 5.90 -11.68
CA LEU A 605 27.46 4.92 -12.64
C LEU A 605 28.95 5.14 -12.95
N VAL A 606 29.43 6.38 -12.89
CA VAL A 606 30.83 6.73 -13.20
C VAL A 606 31.74 6.68 -11.96
N LEU A 607 31.19 6.65 -10.74
CA LEU A 607 31.95 6.64 -9.48
C LEU A 607 33.00 5.53 -9.34
N PRO A 608 32.82 4.29 -9.85
CA PRO A 608 33.85 3.26 -9.77
C PRO A 608 35.20 3.67 -10.37
N LYS A 609 35.23 4.67 -11.26
CA LYS A 609 36.48 5.20 -11.83
C LYS A 609 37.28 6.09 -10.88
N ALA A 610 36.70 6.51 -9.76
CA ALA A 610 37.33 7.43 -8.82
C ALA A 610 38.22 6.74 -7.77
N HIS A 611 38.34 5.39 -7.79
CA HIS A 611 39.17 4.58 -6.87
C HIS A 611 39.05 5.02 -5.39
N LEU A 612 37.82 5.00 -4.88
CA LEU A 612 37.50 5.40 -3.51
C LEU A 612 37.54 4.20 -2.54
N ASP A 613 37.91 4.45 -1.30
CA ASP A 613 37.71 3.49 -0.20
C ASP A 613 36.21 3.19 -0.02
N SER A 614 35.85 2.02 0.51
CA SER A 614 34.45 1.60 0.69
C SER A 614 33.64 2.59 1.54
N LEU A 615 34.23 3.14 2.60
CA LEU A 615 33.52 4.11 3.44
C LEU A 615 33.22 5.38 2.64
N GLN A 616 34.19 5.87 1.87
CA GLN A 616 34.02 7.07 1.03
C GLN A 616 33.05 6.81 -0.13
N LEU A 617 33.12 5.63 -0.74
CA LEU A 617 32.25 5.20 -1.82
C LEU A 617 30.80 5.14 -1.36
N VAL A 618 30.53 4.41 -0.27
CA VAL A 618 29.18 4.27 0.31
C VAL A 618 28.67 5.61 0.84
N ALA A 619 29.51 6.44 1.45
CA ALA A 619 29.12 7.78 1.90
C ALA A 619 28.75 8.69 0.72
N THR A 620 29.54 8.67 -0.37
CA THR A 620 29.30 9.48 -1.57
C THR A 620 28.02 9.06 -2.28
N THR A 621 27.81 7.77 -2.51
CA THR A 621 26.58 7.26 -3.12
C THR A 621 25.36 7.55 -2.24
N THR A 622 25.48 7.42 -0.91
CA THR A 622 24.40 7.78 0.02
C THR A 622 24.07 9.27 -0.05
N GLY A 623 25.09 10.14 -0.03
CA GLY A 623 24.89 11.59 -0.15
C GLY A 623 24.17 11.99 -1.44
N LEU A 624 24.53 11.35 -2.57
CA LEU A 624 23.87 11.54 -3.86
C LEU A 624 22.41 11.03 -3.87
N VAL A 625 22.14 9.86 -3.30
CA VAL A 625 20.77 9.32 -3.21
C VAL A 625 19.90 10.17 -2.27
N VAL A 626 20.46 10.63 -1.15
CA VAL A 626 19.78 11.55 -0.23
C VAL A 626 19.54 12.91 -0.89
N SER A 627 20.46 13.43 -1.71
CA SER A 627 20.23 14.69 -2.43
C SER A 627 19.08 14.58 -3.42
N VAL A 628 18.89 13.43 -4.07
CA VAL A 628 17.69 13.14 -4.88
C VAL A 628 16.43 13.24 -4.02
N LEU A 629 16.40 12.57 -2.87
CA LEU A 629 15.26 12.63 -1.96
C LEU A 629 14.95 14.07 -1.54
N VAL A 630 15.96 14.84 -1.13
CA VAL A 630 15.80 16.24 -0.71
C VAL A 630 15.22 17.08 -1.85
N ILE A 631 15.72 16.96 -3.08
CA ILE A 631 15.20 17.71 -4.23
C ILE A 631 13.77 17.28 -4.59
N GLU A 632 13.45 15.98 -4.49
CA GLU A 632 12.09 15.49 -4.71
C GLU A 632 11.12 16.08 -3.68
N LEU A 633 11.46 16.01 -2.38
CA LEU A 633 10.65 16.56 -1.29
C LEU A 633 10.47 18.07 -1.42
N LEU A 634 11.57 18.82 -1.63
CA LEU A 634 11.51 20.27 -1.85
C LEU A 634 10.70 20.62 -3.09
N GLY A 635 10.77 19.78 -4.12
CA GLY A 635 10.05 19.98 -5.37
C GLY A 635 8.56 19.64 -5.28
N VAL A 636 8.12 18.76 -4.36
CA VAL A 636 6.68 18.50 -4.11
C VAL A 636 6.04 19.71 -3.43
N GLY A 637 6.79 20.46 -2.62
CA GLY A 637 6.25 21.64 -1.91
C GLY A 637 5.81 22.78 -2.83
N CYS A 638 4.90 23.63 -2.33
CA CYS A 638 4.41 24.82 -3.04
C CYS A 638 5.24 26.08 -2.70
N TRP A 639 5.26 27.04 -3.61
CA TRP A 639 5.78 28.39 -3.36
C TRP A 639 4.86 29.13 -2.37
N GLY A 640 5.45 29.72 -1.31
CA GLY A 640 4.70 30.44 -0.26
C GLY A 640 4.41 29.64 1.01
N GLU A 641 4.55 28.31 0.97
CA GLU A 641 4.47 27.43 2.15
C GLU A 641 5.88 27.15 2.68
N ASN A 642 6.08 27.11 4.01
CA ASN A 642 7.39 26.67 4.53
C ASN A 642 7.48 25.15 4.44
N VAL A 643 8.62 24.68 3.94
CA VAL A 643 8.95 23.24 3.80
C VAL A 643 8.95 22.53 5.15
N LEU A 644 9.45 23.20 6.19
CA LEU A 644 9.67 22.61 7.50
C LEU A 644 8.41 22.60 8.35
N TRP A 645 7.54 23.61 8.19
CA TRP A 645 6.33 23.74 8.99
C TRP A 645 5.27 24.52 8.23
N GLU A 646 4.11 23.91 8.07
CA GLU A 646 2.96 24.55 7.47
C GLU A 646 2.38 25.56 8.48
N LYS A 647 2.76 26.84 8.33
CA LYS A 647 2.27 27.95 9.18
C LYS A 647 0.74 28.09 9.16
N GLY A 648 0.11 27.59 8.10
CA GLY A 648 -1.34 27.56 7.90
C GLY A 648 -2.02 26.25 8.31
N CYS A 649 -1.29 25.23 8.76
CA CYS A 649 -1.85 23.94 9.15
C CYS A 649 -2.67 24.11 10.42
N LYS A 650 -3.93 24.49 10.24
CA LYS A 650 -4.95 24.42 11.28
C LYS A 650 -5.35 22.95 11.44
N ARG A 651 -4.41 22.07 11.82
CA ARG A 651 -4.66 20.68 12.25
C ARG A 651 -5.65 20.58 13.43
N LYS A 652 -6.16 21.72 13.93
CA LYS A 652 -7.26 21.87 14.87
C LYS A 652 -8.67 21.83 14.23
N SER A 653 -8.81 21.70 12.91
CA SER A 653 -10.10 21.79 12.20
C SER A 653 -10.15 20.87 10.98
N ALA A 654 -10.67 19.65 11.14
CA ALA A 654 -11.08 18.79 10.03
C ALA A 654 -12.47 19.20 9.52
N THR A 655 -12.69 19.18 8.21
CA THR A 655 -13.97 19.55 7.58
C THR A 655 -14.63 18.29 7.01
N TYR A 656 -15.86 18.00 7.40
CA TYR A 656 -16.64 16.84 6.94
C TYR A 656 -17.74 17.30 5.96
N SER A 657 -18.04 16.50 4.94
CA SER A 657 -19.11 16.78 3.96
C SER A 657 -20.04 15.57 3.78
N ALA A 658 -21.33 15.82 3.51
CA ALA A 658 -22.35 14.80 3.28
C ALA A 658 -23.27 15.20 2.10
N ARG A 659 -23.82 14.21 1.36
CA ARG A 659 -24.85 14.41 0.31
C ARG A 659 -26.22 13.99 0.84
N CYS A 660 -27.24 14.83 0.67
CA CYS A 660 -28.63 14.55 1.06
C CYS A 660 -29.60 14.80 -0.11
N ALA A 661 -30.68 14.01 -0.23
CA ALA A 661 -31.68 14.14 -1.28
C ALA A 661 -32.75 15.17 -0.87
N VAL A 662 -32.42 16.45 -1.08
CA VAL A 662 -33.38 17.53 -0.88
C VAL A 662 -34.05 17.92 -2.20
N LYS A 663 -35.38 17.98 -2.22
CA LYS A 663 -36.15 18.42 -3.39
C LYS A 663 -35.92 19.92 -3.64
N ARG A 664 -35.71 20.27 -4.92
CA ARG A 664 -35.26 21.60 -5.35
C ARG A 664 -36.16 22.76 -4.89
N GLU A 665 -37.48 22.53 -4.81
CA GLU A 665 -38.44 23.55 -4.36
C GLU A 665 -38.37 23.83 -2.85
N GLU A 666 -37.97 22.85 -2.03
CA GLU A 666 -37.78 23.01 -0.59
C GLU A 666 -36.45 23.71 -0.28
N LEU A 667 -35.43 23.44 -1.11
CA LEU A 667 -34.16 24.18 -1.11
C LEU A 667 -34.35 25.64 -1.55
N GLU A 668 -35.13 25.88 -2.61
CA GLU A 668 -35.41 27.25 -3.09
C GLU A 668 -36.32 28.03 -2.11
N ARG A 669 -37.23 27.36 -1.38
CA ARG A 669 -38.04 27.96 -0.32
C ARG A 669 -37.23 28.23 0.95
N SER A 670 -36.36 27.32 1.39
CA SER A 670 -35.44 27.56 2.52
C SER A 670 -34.37 28.61 2.18
N VAL A 671 -33.95 28.73 0.92
CA VAL A 671 -33.07 29.80 0.43
C VAL A 671 -33.79 31.16 0.37
N LYS A 672 -35.09 31.19 0.04
CA LYS A 672 -35.91 32.41 0.08
C LYS A 672 -36.32 32.83 1.49
N GLU A 673 -36.56 31.87 2.38
CA GLU A 673 -36.94 32.09 3.80
C GLU A 673 -35.71 32.15 4.73
N GLY A 674 -34.52 31.86 4.19
CA GLY A 674 -33.23 31.92 4.90
C GLY A 674 -33.03 30.83 5.94
N THR A 675 -33.87 29.80 5.96
CA THR A 675 -33.82 28.69 6.92
C THR A 675 -32.75 27.69 6.51
N VAL A 676 -31.83 27.37 7.42
CA VAL A 676 -30.85 26.29 7.21
C VAL A 676 -31.61 24.98 7.32
N LEU A 677 -31.74 24.28 6.20
CA LEU A 677 -32.34 22.96 6.14
C LEU A 677 -31.63 22.02 7.13
N ASN A 678 -32.39 21.51 8.10
CA ASN A 678 -31.86 20.66 9.14
C ASN A 678 -31.55 19.28 8.56
N VAL A 679 -30.26 18.94 8.48
CA VAL A 679 -29.76 17.72 7.84
C VAL A 679 -30.26 16.48 8.57
N GLU A 680 -30.49 16.57 9.89
CA GLU A 680 -31.07 15.51 10.72
C GLU A 680 -32.56 15.27 10.41
N GLU A 681 -33.32 16.33 10.10
CA GLU A 681 -34.71 16.20 9.64
C GLU A 681 -34.81 15.68 8.21
N ILE A 682 -33.90 16.09 7.32
CA ILE A 682 -33.80 15.55 5.95
C ILE A 682 -33.43 14.06 6.00
N ALA A 683 -32.45 13.69 6.83
CA ALA A 683 -32.05 12.31 7.07
C ALA A 683 -33.16 11.49 7.76
N ALA A 684 -33.94 12.10 8.65
CA ALA A 684 -35.11 11.46 9.28
C ALA A 684 -36.30 11.27 8.31
N ARG A 685 -36.39 12.09 7.25
CA ARG A 685 -37.42 12.01 6.20
C ARG A 685 -37.10 10.98 5.12
N GLU A 686 -35.84 10.76 4.79
CA GLU A 686 -35.38 9.70 3.90
C GLU A 686 -35.52 8.33 4.56
N LYS A 687 -36.74 7.77 4.55
CA LYS A 687 -36.99 6.42 5.07
C LYS A 687 -36.41 5.29 4.18
N THR A 688 -35.77 5.59 3.05
CA THR A 688 -35.50 4.58 2.01
C THR A 688 -34.21 4.68 1.21
N GLU A 689 -33.36 5.70 1.31
CA GLU A 689 -32.11 5.72 0.53
C GLU A 689 -30.85 5.57 1.38
N LYS A 690 -30.20 4.41 1.18
CA LYS A 690 -28.83 4.14 1.62
C LYS A 690 -27.91 5.17 0.96
N GLY A 691 -27.33 6.07 1.76
CA GLY A 691 -26.27 6.97 1.32
C GLY A 691 -25.11 6.16 0.73
N SER A 692 -25.02 6.15 -0.60
CA SER A 692 -23.93 5.55 -1.35
C SER A 692 -22.71 6.46 -1.32
N VAL A 693 -21.52 5.85 -1.20
CA VAL A 693 -20.25 6.55 -1.29
C VAL A 693 -20.08 7.06 -2.73
N GLY A 694 -20.22 8.37 -2.92
CA GLY A 694 -19.75 9.03 -4.13
C GLY A 694 -18.24 8.94 -4.18
N ALA A 695 -17.73 8.19 -5.15
CA ALA A 695 -16.31 8.03 -5.43
C ALA A 695 -15.59 9.38 -5.57
N VAL A 696 -14.39 9.45 -4.98
CA VAL A 696 -13.29 10.32 -5.47
C VAL A 696 -12.32 9.47 -6.26
#